data_AF-A0A843IG34-F1
#
_entry.id   AF-A0A843IG34-F1
#
_cell.length_a   1.000
_cell.length_b   1.000
_cell.length_c   1.000
_cell.angle_alpha   90.00
_cell.angle_beta   90.00
_cell.angle_gamma   90.00
#
_symmetry.space_group_name_H-M   'P 1'
#
loop_
_entity.id
_entity.type
_entity.pdbx_description
1 polymer ?
#
loop_
_entity_poly.entity_id
_entity_poly.type
_entity_poly.pdbx_seq_one_letter_code
_entity_poly.pdbx_strand_id
1 'polypeptide(L)'
;MKKFLNVALKSQWKTILFIAVLSIIQTIFQVEIIDLFSHALTGVKNQNSDLLFKSGLYMIIFTVLSMISMYAVYSLSVRVSSNATFNIREKIFHILMNLPDEELGKFKNTSLITWSTRSMSIEQGFIVMILEQLMLIPFTFIAILYEIALIDGTFALFFLVFLSILTGIVFWKMKQLVEIFFEIKKTYGKLNLLFLSKITNIANNIPFKKQKAEAEFEKACENSYDISIKYILSQYYIGPLLLWGLYILVLITLALVNSGYSIGFETDRIIDSLIILIYVAYFISTLTVIPALIGIWPSAYSNSVILEDIFDLEDKIIKSKNTNDNLKRIEIVEEDIVQEDKDIWVERKNIFHKFTRILKEDKTKVIISMVLLVASTLCMVYAPKVAGKTVDLLISNSNASNDIAIYTNIALLIVLYSVGFLFQLPSKKTMGIIGEKVSYNLRMELFDKIDVIGSEFIQENSKGHILSRLNNDLMVIKGFVSSRFSEIYAQILLIAFVFVLILMTDWRFGLIYLVILPIHAICLYICHVKSKTNFNGHQKHLGRMMGYFERGLANRDSFHEIGFEKINQTVTSYYVKSRNITKVMGPITTFLINLSNITVYIAGIYFLIANEIHLGTLLAIIMYGQLLTNPIKKLSTSMDSIETAFSSIKRIFAIIDYQKEK
;
A
#
# COMPACT_ATOMS: atom_id res chain seq x y z
N MET A 1 17.62 7.00 12.93
CA MET A 1 16.45 6.14 13.21
C MET A 1 16.37 5.54 14.63
N LYS A 2 17.48 5.15 15.28
CA LYS A 2 17.44 4.50 16.61
C LYS A 2 16.94 5.44 17.71
N LYS A 3 17.36 6.71 17.70
CA LYS A 3 16.95 7.72 18.69
C LYS A 3 15.47 8.08 18.45
N PHE A 4 15.04 8.19 17.19
CA PHE A 4 13.63 8.33 16.81
C PHE A 4 12.74 7.20 17.38
N LEU A 5 13.07 5.94 17.11
CA LEU A 5 12.26 4.79 17.58
C LEU A 5 12.19 4.74 19.10
N ASN A 6 13.28 5.10 19.78
CA ASN A 6 13.31 5.15 21.24
C ASN A 6 12.37 6.24 21.78
N VAL A 7 12.40 7.45 21.24
CA VAL A 7 11.47 8.53 21.63
C VAL A 7 10.03 8.18 21.30
N ALA A 8 9.78 7.58 20.13
CA ALA A 8 8.45 7.28 19.63
C ALA A 8 7.77 6.11 20.37
N LEU A 9 8.51 5.04 20.69
CA LEU A 9 7.92 3.75 21.09
C LEU A 9 8.23 3.33 22.53
N LYS A 10 9.21 3.94 23.21
CA LYS A 10 9.63 3.51 24.56
C LYS A 10 8.49 3.57 25.58
N SER A 11 7.60 4.54 25.51
CA SER A 11 6.45 4.63 26.43
C SER A 11 5.36 3.60 26.14
N GLN A 12 5.36 2.96 24.97
CA GLN A 12 4.31 2.08 24.48
C GLN A 12 4.72 0.60 24.42
N TRP A 13 5.86 0.22 25.01
CA TRP A 13 6.42 -1.14 24.88
C TRP A 13 5.45 -2.25 25.32
N LYS A 14 4.66 -2.02 26.39
CA LYS A 14 3.65 -2.97 26.87
C LYS A 14 2.58 -3.24 25.82
N THR A 15 2.12 -2.19 25.14
CA THR A 15 1.12 -2.29 24.08
C THR A 15 1.69 -3.00 22.86
N ILE A 16 2.96 -2.75 22.51
CA ILE A 16 3.65 -3.44 21.42
C ILE A 16 3.77 -4.94 21.70
N LEU A 17 4.11 -5.32 22.94
CA LEU A 17 4.16 -6.73 23.34
C LEU A 17 2.77 -7.38 23.28
N PHE A 18 1.72 -6.67 23.69
CA PHE A 18 0.36 -7.15 23.56
C PHE A 18 -0.09 -7.31 22.09
N ILE A 19 0.31 -6.39 21.21
CA ILE A 19 0.10 -6.51 19.75
C ILE A 19 0.79 -7.77 19.22
N ALA A 20 2.01 -8.07 19.68
CA ALA A 20 2.73 -9.29 19.29
C ALA A 20 1.97 -10.56 19.67
N VAL A 21 1.49 -10.65 20.92
CA VAL A 21 0.69 -11.79 21.39
C VAL A 21 -0.60 -11.96 20.56
N LEU A 22 -1.33 -10.86 20.32
CA LEU A 22 -2.55 -10.92 19.49
C LEU A 22 -2.26 -11.32 18.04
N SER A 23 -1.12 -10.91 17.50
CA SER A 23 -0.71 -11.29 16.13
C SER A 23 -0.36 -12.76 16.02
N ILE A 24 0.25 -13.35 17.05
CA ILE A 24 0.45 -14.81 17.16
C ILE A 24 -0.91 -15.52 17.20
N ILE A 25 -1.81 -15.07 18.07
CA ILE A 25 -3.16 -15.64 18.19
C ILE A 25 -3.92 -15.56 16.87
N GLN A 26 -3.88 -14.40 16.20
CA GLN A 26 -4.49 -14.22 14.88
C GLN A 26 -3.91 -15.19 13.86
N THR A 27 -2.58 -15.37 13.86
CA THR A 27 -1.88 -16.27 12.95
C THR A 27 -2.32 -17.72 13.15
N ILE A 28 -2.35 -18.17 14.40
CA ILE A 28 -2.78 -19.53 14.76
C ILE A 28 -4.21 -19.78 14.25
N PHE A 29 -5.14 -18.86 14.50
CA PHE A 29 -6.51 -19.00 13.99
C PHE A 29 -6.60 -19.03 12.47
N GLN A 30 -5.74 -18.30 11.75
CA GLN A 30 -5.73 -18.34 10.28
C GLN A 30 -5.15 -19.64 9.73
N VAL A 31 -4.15 -20.20 10.40
CA VAL A 31 -3.55 -21.50 10.06
C VAL A 31 -4.54 -22.63 10.35
N GLU A 32 -5.23 -22.59 11.49
CA GLU A 32 -6.26 -23.56 11.85
C GLU A 32 -7.42 -23.61 10.83
N ILE A 33 -7.79 -22.48 10.23
CA ILE A 33 -8.81 -22.45 9.16
C ILE A 33 -8.36 -23.26 7.93
N ILE A 34 -7.05 -23.29 7.63
CA ILE A 34 -6.49 -24.09 6.53
C ILE A 34 -6.54 -25.58 6.90
N ASP A 35 -6.23 -25.93 8.15
CA ASP A 35 -6.30 -27.32 8.59
C ASP A 35 -7.75 -27.84 8.68
N LEU A 36 -8.69 -27.02 9.14
CA LEU A 36 -10.12 -27.38 9.11
C LEU A 36 -10.64 -27.55 7.68
N PHE A 37 -10.06 -26.84 6.71
CA PHE A 37 -10.35 -27.06 5.30
C PHE A 37 -9.87 -28.43 4.81
N SER A 38 -8.70 -28.89 5.25
CA SER A 38 -8.23 -30.28 5.03
C SER A 38 -9.25 -31.29 5.55
N HIS A 39 -9.66 -31.14 6.81
CA HIS A 39 -10.63 -32.04 7.44
C HIS A 39 -11.97 -32.05 6.70
N ALA A 40 -12.41 -30.89 6.20
CA ALA A 40 -13.60 -30.79 5.37
C ALA A 40 -13.44 -31.56 4.04
N LEU A 41 -12.29 -31.46 3.36
CA LEU A 41 -12.01 -32.22 2.13
C LEU A 41 -12.00 -33.73 2.39
N THR A 42 -11.39 -34.18 3.49
CA THR A 42 -11.39 -35.60 3.89
C THR A 42 -12.81 -36.08 4.24
N GLY A 43 -13.61 -35.24 4.89
CA GLY A 43 -15.03 -35.50 5.13
C GLY A 43 -15.83 -35.70 3.85
N VAL A 44 -15.55 -34.88 2.82
CA VAL A 44 -16.15 -35.04 1.48
C VAL A 44 -15.73 -36.37 0.84
N LYS A 45 -14.43 -36.68 0.84
CA LYS A 45 -13.88 -37.93 0.30
C LYS A 45 -14.55 -39.15 0.94
N ASN A 46 -14.74 -39.12 2.25
CA ASN A 46 -15.30 -40.24 3.02
C ASN A 46 -16.83 -40.21 3.13
N GLN A 47 -17.51 -39.26 2.45
CA GLN A 47 -18.95 -39.02 2.55
C GLN A 47 -19.45 -38.86 4.01
N ASN A 48 -18.61 -38.34 4.90
CA ASN A 48 -18.92 -38.13 6.30
C ASN A 48 -19.49 -36.73 6.52
N SER A 49 -20.82 -36.63 6.55
CA SER A 49 -21.52 -35.36 6.76
C SER A 49 -21.27 -34.73 8.14
N ASP A 50 -21.07 -35.53 9.19
CA ASP A 50 -20.86 -35.01 10.56
C ASP A 50 -19.51 -34.31 10.71
N LEU A 51 -18.43 -34.94 10.22
CA LEU A 51 -17.09 -34.33 10.19
C LEU A 51 -17.12 -33.00 9.43
N LEU A 52 -17.83 -32.98 8.32
CA LEU A 52 -17.95 -31.83 7.43
C LEU A 52 -18.71 -30.65 8.07
N PHE A 53 -19.85 -30.93 8.73
CA PHE A 53 -20.59 -29.90 9.45
C PHE A 53 -19.79 -29.33 10.62
N LYS A 54 -19.08 -30.20 11.36
CA LYS A 54 -18.20 -29.78 12.46
C LYS A 54 -17.06 -28.90 11.95
N SER A 55 -16.34 -29.33 10.90
CA SER A 55 -15.27 -28.53 10.30
C SER A 55 -15.77 -27.16 9.82
N GLY A 56 -16.89 -27.11 9.11
CA GLY A 56 -17.49 -25.85 8.67
C GLY A 56 -17.87 -24.91 9.82
N LEU A 57 -18.45 -25.46 10.90
CA LEU A 57 -18.82 -24.68 12.09
C LEU A 57 -17.59 -24.13 12.81
N TYR A 58 -16.55 -24.95 13.00
CA TYR A 58 -15.29 -24.49 13.59
C TYR A 58 -14.61 -23.43 12.71
N MET A 59 -14.66 -23.55 11.37
CA MET A 59 -14.14 -22.51 10.47
C MET A 59 -14.82 -21.16 10.68
N ILE A 60 -16.14 -21.12 10.93
CA ILE A 60 -16.85 -19.86 11.27
C ILE A 60 -16.33 -19.30 12.59
N ILE A 61 -16.20 -20.15 13.63
CA ILE A 61 -15.73 -19.73 14.95
C ILE A 61 -14.32 -19.13 14.86
N PHE A 62 -13.38 -19.85 14.25
CA PHE A 62 -12.01 -19.38 14.08
C PHE A 62 -11.91 -18.14 13.17
N THR A 63 -12.80 -18.01 12.19
CA THR A 63 -12.92 -16.79 11.38
C THR A 63 -13.31 -15.59 12.24
N VAL A 64 -14.31 -15.72 13.11
CA VAL A 64 -14.75 -14.64 13.99
C VAL A 64 -13.65 -14.29 15.00
N LEU A 65 -13.01 -15.29 15.60
CA LEU A 65 -11.90 -15.08 16.54
C LEU A 65 -10.70 -14.39 15.86
N SER A 66 -10.35 -14.82 14.65
CA SER A 66 -9.30 -14.19 13.84
C SER A 66 -9.67 -12.75 13.50
N MET A 67 -10.93 -12.48 13.12
CA MET A 67 -11.43 -11.14 12.84
C MET A 67 -11.30 -10.21 14.07
N ILE A 68 -11.69 -10.68 15.25
CA ILE A 68 -11.60 -9.92 16.50
C ILE A 68 -10.13 -9.63 16.84
N SER A 69 -9.25 -10.63 16.76
CA SER A 69 -7.83 -10.44 17.04
C SER A 69 -7.18 -9.47 16.05
N MET A 70 -7.48 -9.62 14.76
CA MET A 70 -7.00 -8.73 13.69
C MET A 70 -7.44 -7.28 13.91
N TYR A 71 -8.70 -7.06 14.29
CA TYR A 71 -9.18 -5.73 14.62
C TYR A 71 -8.48 -5.14 15.84
N ALA A 72 -8.26 -5.95 16.89
CA ALA A 72 -7.56 -5.52 18.09
C ALA A 72 -6.10 -5.11 17.77
N VAL A 73 -5.37 -5.92 16.99
CA VAL A 73 -4.02 -5.59 16.50
C VAL A 73 -4.03 -4.26 15.76
N TYR A 74 -4.95 -4.09 14.80
CA TYR A 74 -4.98 -2.89 13.97
C TYR A 74 -5.35 -1.63 14.77
N SER A 75 -6.33 -1.72 15.67
CA SER A 75 -6.73 -0.59 16.51
C SER A 75 -5.63 -0.18 17.48
N LEU A 76 -4.93 -1.15 18.09
CA LEU A 76 -3.80 -0.87 18.97
C LEU A 76 -2.61 -0.29 18.20
N SER A 77 -2.31 -0.77 16.99
CA SER A 77 -1.28 -0.19 16.11
C SER A 77 -1.58 1.27 15.74
N VAL A 78 -2.85 1.59 15.47
CA VAL A 78 -3.29 2.98 15.27
C VAL A 78 -3.07 3.81 16.54
N ARG A 79 -3.39 3.27 17.72
CA ARG A 79 -3.15 3.98 18.99
C ARG A 79 -1.67 4.23 19.24
N VAL A 80 -0.81 3.22 19.07
CA VAL A 80 0.65 3.34 19.26
C VAL A 80 1.24 4.38 18.30
N SER A 81 0.92 4.29 17.01
CA SER A 81 1.42 5.26 16.01
C SER A 81 0.90 6.69 16.24
N SER A 82 -0.34 6.83 16.68
CA SER A 82 -0.95 8.13 16.99
C SER A 82 -0.31 8.77 18.23
N ASN A 83 -0.10 7.99 19.30
CA ASN A 83 0.58 8.44 20.52
C ASN A 83 2.04 8.83 20.23
N ALA A 84 2.76 8.03 19.45
CA ALA A 84 4.11 8.34 19.01
C ALA A 84 4.15 9.71 18.32
N THR A 85 3.21 9.94 17.40
CA THR A 85 3.12 11.20 16.65
C THR A 85 2.75 12.38 17.53
N PHE A 86 1.82 12.19 18.46
CA PHE A 86 1.43 13.21 19.43
C PHE A 86 2.67 13.67 20.22
N ASN A 87 3.42 12.73 20.80
CA ASN A 87 4.63 13.01 21.58
C ASN A 87 5.71 13.69 20.74
N ILE A 88 5.89 13.27 19.48
CA ILE A 88 6.88 13.87 18.59
C ILE A 88 6.49 15.32 18.26
N ARG A 89 5.21 15.59 17.98
CA ARG A 89 4.73 16.95 17.71
C ARG A 89 4.90 17.88 18.90
N GLU A 90 4.53 17.42 20.11
CA GLU A 90 4.77 18.16 21.36
C GLU A 90 6.25 18.48 21.53
N LYS A 91 7.12 17.47 21.36
CA LYS A 91 8.56 17.64 21.52
C LYS A 91 9.17 18.61 20.51
N ILE A 92 8.75 18.52 19.24
CA ILE A 92 9.18 19.45 18.18
C ILE A 92 8.72 20.87 18.50
N PHE A 93 7.47 21.04 18.95
CA PHE A 93 6.94 22.34 19.36
C PHE A 93 7.77 22.93 20.51
N HIS A 94 7.99 22.17 21.58
CA HIS A 94 8.81 22.59 22.72
C HIS A 94 10.24 22.99 22.29
N ILE A 95 10.91 22.18 21.47
CA ILE A 95 12.28 22.49 21.00
C ILE A 95 12.28 23.79 20.19
N LEU A 96 11.34 23.95 19.26
CA LEU A 96 11.31 25.11 18.37
C LEU A 96 10.87 26.41 19.06
N MET A 97 10.06 26.33 20.11
CA MET A 97 9.71 27.51 20.93
C MET A 97 10.87 27.97 21.81
N ASN A 98 11.74 27.06 22.24
CA ASN A 98 12.86 27.36 23.15
C ASN A 98 14.22 27.56 22.45
N LEU A 99 14.28 27.45 21.11
CA LEU A 99 15.51 27.62 20.32
C LEU A 99 15.92 29.10 20.21
N PRO A 100 17.21 29.48 20.38
CA PRO A 100 17.67 30.86 20.13
C PRO A 100 17.33 31.34 18.71
N ASP A 101 17.02 32.63 18.55
CA ASP A 101 16.58 33.21 17.26
C ASP A 101 17.58 33.01 16.12
N GLU A 102 18.89 33.01 16.42
CA GLU A 102 19.95 32.74 15.44
C GLU A 102 19.90 31.31 14.87
N GLU A 103 19.59 30.31 15.71
CA GLU A 103 19.41 28.93 15.25
C GLU A 103 18.04 28.75 14.58
N LEU A 104 16.99 29.42 15.05
CA LEU A 104 15.68 29.42 14.38
C LEU A 104 15.74 30.05 12.99
N GLY A 105 16.56 31.10 12.82
CA GLY A 105 16.80 31.74 11.53
C GLY A 105 17.39 30.79 10.47
N LYS A 106 18.11 29.74 10.88
CA LYS A 106 18.58 28.66 9.98
C LYS A 106 17.44 27.75 9.51
N PHE A 107 16.34 27.74 10.26
CA PHE A 107 15.10 27.00 9.96
C PHE A 107 14.03 27.88 9.30
N LYS A 108 14.35 29.13 8.91
CA LYS A 108 13.44 30.06 8.21
C LYS A 108 12.74 29.34 7.05
N ASN A 109 11.47 29.02 7.25
CA ASN A 109 10.35 29.07 6.31
C ASN A 109 9.27 28.04 6.70
N THR A 110 8.05 28.34 6.27
CA THR A 110 6.82 27.52 6.19
C THR A 110 7.06 26.04 5.83
N SER A 111 8.19 25.72 5.22
CA SER A 111 8.69 24.37 4.97
C SER A 111 8.90 23.53 6.22
N LEU A 112 9.35 24.08 7.36
CA LEU A 112 9.58 23.28 8.57
C LEU A 112 8.27 22.81 9.20
N ILE A 113 7.23 23.66 9.12
CA ILE A 113 5.89 23.42 9.64
C ILE A 113 5.13 22.43 8.75
N THR A 114 5.28 22.59 7.44
CA THR A 114 4.79 21.61 6.46
C THR A 114 5.52 20.29 6.58
N TRP A 115 6.82 20.32 6.89
CA TRP A 115 7.63 19.12 7.11
C TRP A 115 7.26 18.42 8.43
N SER A 116 7.08 19.15 9.53
CA SER A 116 6.73 18.60 10.84
C SER A 116 5.36 17.92 10.86
N THR A 117 4.51 18.17 9.86
CA THR A 117 3.18 17.56 9.73
C THR A 117 3.16 16.45 8.67
N ARG A 118 3.71 16.70 7.47
CA ARG A 118 3.78 15.68 6.40
C ARG A 118 4.66 14.50 6.79
N SER A 119 5.80 14.75 7.41
CA SER A 119 6.71 13.68 7.84
C SER A 119 6.06 12.77 8.88
N MET A 120 5.20 13.30 9.74
CA MET A 120 4.47 12.51 10.73
C MET A 120 3.55 11.48 10.08
N SER A 121 2.90 11.82 8.97
CA SER A 121 2.03 10.86 8.27
C SER A 121 2.83 9.68 7.70
N ILE A 122 4.06 9.94 7.22
CA ILE A 122 4.97 8.91 6.71
C ILE A 122 5.44 8.02 7.87
N GLU A 123 5.85 8.62 9.00
CA GLU A 123 6.25 7.88 10.19
C GLU A 123 5.12 7.04 10.78
N GLN A 124 3.90 7.58 10.84
CA GLN A 124 2.72 6.82 11.25
C GLN A 124 2.49 5.60 10.38
N GLY A 125 2.54 5.78 9.05
CA GLY A 125 2.41 4.69 8.10
C GLY A 125 3.49 3.62 8.28
N PHE A 126 4.72 4.05 8.54
CA PHE A 126 5.85 3.15 8.79
C PHE A 126 5.70 2.33 10.08
N ILE A 127 5.35 2.98 11.20
CA ILE A 127 5.11 2.30 12.49
C ILE A 127 3.96 1.28 12.34
N VAL A 128 2.85 1.69 11.72
CA VAL A 128 1.71 0.81 11.47
C VAL A 128 2.10 -0.40 10.60
N MET A 129 2.87 -0.18 9.54
CA MET A 129 3.35 -1.27 8.68
C MET A 129 4.25 -2.26 9.43
N ILE A 130 5.12 -1.77 10.32
CA ILE A 130 5.94 -2.64 11.17
C ILE A 130 5.05 -3.49 12.08
N LEU A 131 4.17 -2.86 12.84
CA LEU A 131 3.37 -3.52 13.86
C LEU A 131 2.31 -4.47 13.29
N GLU A 132 1.75 -4.17 12.11
CA GLU A 132 0.67 -4.98 11.54
C GLU A 132 1.14 -6.02 10.52
N GLN A 133 2.17 -5.71 9.73
CA GLN A 133 2.52 -6.52 8.56
C GLN A 133 3.90 -7.18 8.70
N LEU A 134 4.94 -6.43 9.06
CA LEU A 134 6.27 -7.02 9.21
C LEU A 134 6.38 -7.94 10.42
N MET A 135 5.70 -7.59 11.52
CA MET A 135 5.66 -8.43 12.71
C MET A 135 4.92 -9.76 12.46
N LEU A 136 3.98 -9.80 11.52
CA LEU A 136 3.22 -10.99 11.18
C LEU A 136 4.07 -12.05 10.46
N ILE A 137 5.00 -11.63 9.60
CA ILE A 137 5.84 -12.51 8.77
C ILE A 137 6.52 -13.63 9.59
N PRO A 138 7.33 -13.33 10.64
CA PRO A 138 8.01 -14.38 11.40
C PRO A 138 7.04 -15.31 12.14
N PHE A 139 5.90 -14.80 12.63
CA PHE A 139 4.90 -15.65 13.29
C PHE A 139 4.23 -16.59 12.30
N THR A 140 3.86 -16.10 11.11
CA THR A 140 3.32 -16.94 10.04
C THR A 140 4.34 -17.94 9.53
N PHE A 141 5.62 -17.58 9.46
CA PHE A 141 6.68 -18.51 9.09
C PHE A 141 6.77 -19.68 10.07
N ILE A 142 6.84 -19.39 11.38
CA ILE A 142 6.96 -20.42 12.42
C ILE A 142 5.74 -21.34 12.43
N ALA A 143 4.53 -20.76 12.37
CA ALA A 143 3.30 -21.54 12.37
C ALA A 143 3.20 -22.46 11.15
N ILE A 144 3.49 -21.94 9.96
CA ILE A 144 3.43 -22.73 8.72
C ILE A 144 4.53 -23.79 8.66
N LEU A 145 5.75 -23.46 9.11
CA LEU A 145 6.83 -24.43 9.19
C LEU A 145 6.48 -25.59 10.14
N TYR A 146 5.82 -25.28 11.26
CA TYR A 146 5.32 -26.29 12.20
C TYR A 146 4.28 -27.20 11.54
N GLU A 147 3.27 -26.64 10.89
CA GLU A 147 2.24 -27.45 10.20
C GLU A 147 2.81 -28.31 9.07
N ILE A 148 3.68 -27.74 8.23
CA ILE A 148 4.32 -28.51 7.16
C ILE A 148 5.18 -29.64 7.75
N ALA A 149 5.84 -29.42 8.89
CA ALA A 149 6.64 -30.45 9.54
C ALA A 149 5.80 -31.60 10.14
N LEU A 150 4.55 -31.32 10.52
CA LEU A 150 3.59 -32.35 10.95
C LEU A 150 3.14 -33.23 9.78
N ILE A 151 3.02 -32.65 8.58
CA ILE A 151 2.66 -33.37 7.37
C ILE A 151 3.88 -34.15 6.82
N ASP A 152 5.00 -33.46 6.58
CA ASP A 152 6.23 -34.04 6.05
C ASP A 152 7.48 -33.21 6.41
N GLY A 153 8.37 -33.81 7.20
CA GLY A 153 9.62 -33.17 7.63
C GLY A 153 10.60 -32.83 6.49
N THR A 154 10.55 -33.56 5.37
CA THR A 154 11.37 -33.26 4.18
C THR A 154 10.92 -31.95 3.57
N PHE A 155 9.60 -31.75 3.42
CA PHE A 155 9.03 -30.51 2.90
C PHE A 155 9.35 -29.31 3.79
N ALA A 156 9.29 -29.50 5.12
CA ALA A 156 9.65 -28.45 6.06
C ALA A 156 11.11 -28.00 5.89
N LEU A 157 12.05 -28.93 5.67
CA LEU A 157 13.46 -28.62 5.45
C LEU A 157 13.67 -27.87 4.13
N PHE A 158 13.02 -28.30 3.05
CA PHE A 158 13.06 -27.58 1.76
C PHE A 158 12.50 -26.16 1.89
N PHE A 159 11.36 -26.00 2.56
CA PHE A 159 10.75 -24.70 2.79
C PHE A 159 11.68 -23.76 3.56
N LEU A 160 12.37 -24.27 4.58
CA LEU A 160 13.36 -23.51 5.37
C LEU A 160 14.56 -23.05 4.52
N VAL A 161 15.14 -23.95 3.74
CA VAL A 161 16.28 -23.62 2.86
C VAL A 161 15.87 -22.60 1.80
N PHE A 162 14.73 -22.82 1.15
CA PHE A 162 14.19 -21.92 0.14
C PHE A 162 13.98 -20.51 0.72
N LEU A 163 13.37 -20.40 1.90
CA LEU A 163 13.12 -19.09 2.50
C LEU A 163 14.41 -18.37 2.91
N SER A 164 15.43 -19.12 3.34
CA SER A 164 16.73 -18.56 3.69
C SER A 164 17.39 -17.90 2.47
N ILE A 165 17.36 -18.58 1.32
CA ILE A 165 17.85 -18.05 0.04
C ILE A 165 17.01 -16.83 -0.38
N LEU A 166 15.68 -16.94 -0.34
CA LEU A 166 14.78 -15.86 -0.75
C LEU A 166 15.02 -14.59 0.09
N THR A 167 15.20 -14.74 1.40
CA THR A 167 15.48 -13.64 2.33
C THR A 167 16.80 -12.94 1.97
N GLY A 168 17.86 -13.71 1.67
CA GLY A 168 19.14 -13.14 1.25
C GLY A 168 19.03 -12.32 -0.04
N ILE A 169 18.29 -12.83 -1.03
CA ILE A 169 18.09 -12.13 -2.32
C ILE A 169 17.27 -10.86 -2.13
N VAL A 170 16.18 -10.92 -1.36
CA VAL A 170 15.34 -9.76 -1.03
C VAL A 170 16.17 -8.69 -0.34
N PHE A 171 16.98 -9.06 0.67
CA PHE A 171 17.84 -8.13 1.39
C PHE A 171 18.86 -7.45 0.48
N TRP A 172 19.54 -8.22 -0.37
CA TRP A 172 20.49 -7.68 -1.36
C TRP A 172 19.81 -6.68 -2.28
N LYS A 173 18.62 -7.00 -2.79
CA LYS A 173 17.88 -6.12 -3.70
C LYS A 173 17.35 -4.87 -2.99
N MET A 174 16.92 -4.99 -1.73
CA MET A 174 16.51 -3.86 -0.90
C MET A 174 17.67 -2.88 -0.67
N LYS A 175 18.88 -3.38 -0.37
CA LYS A 175 20.07 -2.52 -0.21
C LYS A 175 20.32 -1.66 -1.46
N GLN A 176 20.31 -2.29 -2.63
CA GLN A 176 20.49 -1.59 -3.92
C GLN A 176 19.44 -0.48 -4.13
N LEU A 177 18.19 -0.73 -3.76
CA LEU A 177 17.11 0.24 -3.94
C LEU A 177 17.22 1.47 -3.04
N VAL A 178 17.73 1.29 -1.82
CA VAL A 178 17.98 2.40 -0.89
C VAL A 178 19.03 3.34 -1.45
N GLU A 179 20.11 2.80 -2.01
CA GLU A 179 21.20 3.60 -2.60
C GLU A 179 20.66 4.49 -3.74
N ILE A 180 19.89 3.91 -4.67
CA ILE A 180 19.29 4.66 -5.79
C ILE A 180 18.27 5.69 -5.29
N PHE A 181 17.51 5.40 -4.23
CA PHE A 181 16.54 6.34 -3.67
C PHE A 181 17.20 7.65 -3.21
N PHE A 182 18.37 7.59 -2.57
CA PHE A 182 19.08 8.80 -2.14
C PHE A 182 19.59 9.61 -3.33
N GLU A 183 20.02 8.96 -4.42
CA GLU A 183 20.37 9.64 -5.67
C GLU A 183 19.17 10.42 -6.23
N ILE A 184 17.99 9.80 -6.29
CA ILE A 184 16.76 10.48 -6.74
C ILE A 184 16.47 11.70 -5.87
N LYS A 185 16.52 11.56 -4.54
CA LYS A 185 16.23 12.67 -3.63
C LYS A 185 17.17 13.86 -3.87
N LYS A 186 18.45 13.60 -4.16
CA LYS A 186 19.43 14.62 -4.54
C LYS A 186 19.04 15.34 -5.84
N THR A 187 18.56 14.61 -6.85
CA THR A 187 18.08 15.23 -8.10
C THR A 187 16.85 16.12 -7.90
N TYR A 188 15.86 15.68 -7.12
CA TYR A 188 14.69 16.50 -6.79
C TYR A 188 15.07 17.74 -5.98
N GLY A 189 16.04 17.62 -5.06
CA GLY A 189 16.60 18.78 -4.36
C GLY A 189 17.18 19.82 -5.32
N LYS A 190 17.97 19.39 -6.31
CA LYS A 190 18.54 20.28 -7.33
C LYS A 190 17.45 20.95 -8.18
N LEU A 191 16.44 20.20 -8.62
CA LEU A 191 15.31 20.74 -9.38
C LEU A 191 14.55 21.82 -8.60
N ASN A 192 14.30 21.58 -7.32
CA ASN A 192 13.63 22.55 -6.45
C ASN A 192 14.43 23.83 -6.29
N LEU A 193 15.74 23.74 -6.15
CA LEU A 193 16.62 24.91 -6.06
C LEU A 193 16.60 25.73 -7.35
N LEU A 194 16.62 25.08 -8.53
CA LEU A 194 16.55 25.77 -9.82
C LEU A 194 15.20 26.46 -10.03
N PHE A 195 14.10 25.77 -9.72
CA PHE A 195 12.76 26.39 -9.72
C PHE A 195 12.68 27.59 -8.79
N LEU A 196 13.12 27.43 -7.54
CA LEU A 196 13.07 28.49 -6.53
C LEU A 196 13.93 29.69 -6.94
N SER A 197 15.10 29.43 -7.54
CA SER A 197 15.97 30.48 -8.07
C SER A 197 15.27 31.27 -9.18
N LYS A 198 14.64 30.60 -10.16
CA LYS A 198 13.88 31.28 -11.23
C LYS A 198 12.71 32.09 -10.67
N ILE A 199 11.89 31.50 -9.79
CA ILE A 199 10.78 32.20 -9.12
C ILE A 199 11.29 33.42 -8.36
N THR A 200 12.41 33.29 -7.65
CA THR A 200 12.98 34.37 -6.84
C THR A 200 13.49 35.51 -7.72
N ASN A 201 14.18 35.17 -8.82
CA ASN A 201 14.70 36.16 -9.75
C ASN A 201 13.56 36.96 -10.40
N ILE A 202 12.51 36.27 -10.87
CA ILE A 202 11.36 36.93 -11.51
C ILE A 202 10.58 37.79 -10.51
N ALA A 203 10.32 37.28 -9.31
CA ALA A 203 9.59 38.04 -8.29
C ALA A 203 10.31 39.32 -7.85
N ASN A 204 11.64 39.31 -7.88
CA ASN A 204 12.49 40.43 -7.49
C ASN A 204 12.98 41.25 -8.69
N ASN A 205 12.50 40.98 -9.91
CA ASN A 205 12.96 41.59 -11.16
C ASN A 205 14.50 41.53 -11.35
N ILE A 206 15.14 40.48 -10.85
CA ILE A 206 16.59 40.29 -10.99
C ILE A 206 16.87 39.74 -12.39
N PRO A 207 17.69 40.40 -13.22
CA PRO A 207 18.05 39.90 -14.53
C PRO A 207 18.86 38.60 -14.43
N PHE A 208 18.50 37.61 -15.22
CA PHE A 208 19.22 36.33 -15.31
C PHE A 208 19.32 35.86 -16.76
N LYS A 209 20.33 35.04 -17.05
CA LYS A 209 20.50 34.45 -18.39
C LYS A 209 19.48 33.33 -18.59
N LYS A 210 18.33 33.66 -19.18
CA LYS A 210 17.20 32.74 -19.41
C LYS A 210 17.62 31.40 -20.04
N GLN A 211 18.32 31.45 -21.18
CA GLN A 211 18.81 30.25 -21.87
C GLN A 211 19.70 29.35 -20.99
N LYS A 212 20.55 29.95 -20.14
CA LYS A 212 21.41 29.18 -19.24
C LYS A 212 20.58 28.49 -18.15
N ALA A 213 19.60 29.18 -17.59
CA ALA A 213 18.71 28.62 -16.58
C ALA A 213 17.84 27.49 -17.15
N GLU A 214 17.32 27.65 -18.37
CA GLU A 214 16.57 26.61 -19.09
C GLU A 214 17.44 25.37 -19.35
N ALA A 215 18.65 25.55 -19.90
CA ALA A 215 19.56 24.43 -20.15
C ALA A 215 20.00 23.70 -18.86
N GLU A 216 20.26 24.43 -17.76
CA GLU A 216 20.58 23.81 -16.47
C GLU A 216 19.39 23.04 -15.88
N PHE A 217 18.17 23.55 -16.08
CA PHE A 217 16.94 22.92 -15.63
C PHE A 217 16.59 21.67 -16.45
N GLU A 218 16.69 21.75 -17.77
CA GLU A 218 16.49 20.63 -18.69
C GLU A 218 17.44 19.47 -18.35
N LYS A 219 18.74 19.76 -18.20
CA LYS A 219 19.75 18.76 -17.79
C LYS A 219 19.45 18.16 -16.41
N ALA A 220 18.90 18.94 -15.48
CA ALA A 220 18.49 18.42 -14.17
C ALA A 220 17.24 17.53 -14.29
N CYS A 221 16.29 17.88 -15.17
CA CYS A 221 15.11 17.08 -15.47
C CYS A 221 15.49 15.74 -16.13
N GLU A 222 16.40 15.75 -17.10
CA GLU A 222 16.92 14.54 -17.75
C GLU A 222 17.61 13.60 -16.74
N ASN A 223 18.52 14.14 -15.93
CA ASN A 223 19.20 13.34 -14.90
C ASN A 223 18.20 12.76 -13.87
N SER A 224 17.19 13.54 -13.49
CA SER A 224 16.12 13.06 -12.59
C SER A 224 15.28 11.97 -13.24
N TYR A 225 14.97 12.10 -14.54
CA TYR A 225 14.23 11.13 -15.33
C TYR A 225 14.99 9.80 -15.44
N ASP A 226 16.28 9.83 -15.79
CA ASP A 226 17.11 8.62 -15.95
C ASP A 226 17.26 7.84 -14.65
N ILE A 227 17.58 8.54 -13.55
CA ILE A 227 17.73 7.90 -12.23
C ILE A 227 16.36 7.37 -11.75
N SER A 228 15.27 8.11 -11.98
CA SER A 228 13.92 7.65 -11.63
C SER A 228 13.53 6.40 -12.41
N ILE A 229 13.87 6.31 -13.71
CA ILE A 229 13.67 5.09 -14.49
C ILE A 229 14.48 3.93 -13.91
N LYS A 230 15.77 4.14 -13.61
CA LYS A 230 16.61 3.10 -12.99
C LYS A 230 16.00 2.57 -11.69
N TYR A 231 15.45 3.45 -10.87
CA TYR A 231 14.74 3.09 -9.64
C TYR A 231 13.47 2.29 -9.90
N ILE A 232 12.60 2.79 -10.79
CA ILE A 232 11.34 2.15 -11.19
C ILE A 232 11.61 0.73 -11.71
N LEU A 233 12.58 0.59 -12.62
CA LEU A 233 12.99 -0.71 -13.16
C LEU A 233 13.47 -1.64 -12.05
N SER A 234 14.31 -1.14 -11.13
CA SER A 234 14.83 -1.93 -10.01
C SER A 234 13.73 -2.41 -9.07
N GLN A 235 12.69 -1.61 -8.83
CA GLN A 235 11.54 -2.00 -8.01
C GLN A 235 10.72 -3.11 -8.67
N TYR A 236 10.48 -3.02 -9.98
CA TYR A 236 9.65 -4.00 -10.68
C TYR A 236 10.26 -5.39 -10.76
N TYR A 237 11.56 -5.56 -10.53
CA TYR A 237 12.20 -6.88 -10.51
C TYR A 237 11.97 -7.69 -9.22
N ILE A 238 11.46 -7.08 -8.13
CA ILE A 238 11.25 -7.81 -6.86
C ILE A 238 10.01 -8.69 -6.90
N GLY A 239 8.92 -8.18 -7.48
CA GLY A 239 7.71 -8.96 -7.73
C GLY A 239 7.97 -10.29 -8.46
N PRO A 240 8.65 -10.30 -9.63
CA PRO A 240 9.07 -11.54 -10.29
C PRO A 240 9.87 -12.43 -9.37
N LEU A 241 10.83 -11.87 -8.64
CA LEU A 241 11.75 -12.66 -7.85
C LEU A 241 11.03 -13.47 -6.78
N LEU A 242 10.07 -12.85 -6.09
CA LEU A 242 9.19 -13.52 -5.14
C LEU A 242 8.30 -14.58 -5.83
N LEU A 243 7.76 -14.27 -7.00
CA LEU A 243 6.85 -15.15 -7.74
C LEU A 243 7.55 -16.35 -8.41
N TRP A 244 8.77 -16.17 -8.92
CA TRP A 244 9.59 -17.26 -9.44
C TRP A 244 10.01 -18.19 -8.31
N GLY A 245 10.34 -17.63 -7.15
CA GLY A 245 10.52 -18.41 -5.93
C GLY A 245 9.30 -19.30 -5.64
N LEU A 246 8.08 -18.75 -5.77
CA LEU A 246 6.83 -19.53 -5.65
C LEU A 246 6.78 -20.67 -6.66
N TYR A 247 7.04 -20.43 -7.95
CA TYR A 247 6.96 -21.50 -8.95
C TYR A 247 7.99 -22.59 -8.72
N ILE A 248 9.20 -22.23 -8.29
CA ILE A 248 10.24 -23.19 -7.94
C ILE A 248 9.78 -24.05 -6.76
N LEU A 249 9.19 -23.45 -5.73
CA LEU A 249 8.68 -24.19 -4.57
C LEU A 249 7.50 -25.10 -4.92
N VAL A 250 6.59 -24.64 -5.80
CA VAL A 250 5.49 -25.46 -6.35
C VAL A 250 6.03 -26.62 -7.21
N LEU A 251 7.05 -26.36 -8.02
CA LEU A 251 7.69 -27.38 -8.85
C LEU A 251 8.41 -28.43 -8.01
N ILE A 252 9.12 -28.00 -6.97
CA ILE A 252 9.80 -28.89 -6.04
C ILE A 252 8.77 -29.71 -5.25
N THR A 253 7.66 -29.10 -4.81
CA THR A 253 6.56 -29.85 -4.15
C THR A 253 5.99 -30.92 -5.07
N LEU A 254 5.65 -30.57 -6.31
CA LEU A 254 5.15 -31.55 -7.28
C LEU A 254 6.18 -32.62 -7.64
N ALA A 255 7.46 -32.25 -7.78
CA ALA A 255 8.53 -33.20 -8.10
C ALA A 255 8.81 -34.17 -6.94
N LEU A 256 8.75 -33.69 -5.70
CA LEU A 256 8.99 -34.52 -4.52
C LEU A 256 7.84 -35.49 -4.26
N VAL A 257 6.59 -35.03 -4.44
CA VAL A 257 5.39 -35.90 -4.44
C VAL A 257 5.51 -37.03 -5.45
N ASN A 258 6.11 -36.75 -6.61
CA ASN A 258 6.33 -37.72 -7.68
C ASN A 258 7.58 -38.60 -7.48
N SER A 259 8.56 -38.15 -6.69
CA SER A 259 9.80 -38.89 -6.40
C SER A 259 9.64 -39.95 -5.30
N GLY A 260 8.44 -40.10 -4.75
CA GLY A 260 8.11 -41.21 -3.87
C GLY A 260 8.37 -42.54 -4.56
N TYR A 261 9.22 -43.35 -3.92
CA TYR A 261 9.54 -44.76 -4.17
C TYR A 261 8.31 -45.71 -4.06
N SER A 262 7.16 -45.32 -4.58
CA SER A 262 6.01 -46.20 -4.84
C SER A 262 5.24 -45.65 -6.03
N ILE A 263 5.24 -46.42 -7.11
CA ILE A 263 4.33 -46.29 -8.24
C ILE A 263 2.91 -46.44 -7.68
N GLY A 264 2.26 -45.32 -7.35
CA GLY A 264 0.92 -45.31 -6.74
C GLY A 264 0.59 -43.98 -6.07
N PHE A 265 -0.33 -43.23 -6.68
CA PHE A 265 -0.94 -42.05 -6.06
C PHE A 265 -1.93 -42.50 -4.97
N GLU A 266 -1.46 -42.67 -3.72
CA GLU A 266 -2.39 -42.77 -2.60
C GLU A 266 -3.13 -41.44 -2.43
N THR A 267 -4.46 -41.47 -2.44
CA THR A 267 -5.31 -40.27 -2.44
C THR A 267 -5.13 -39.38 -1.21
N ASP A 268 -4.66 -39.91 -0.08
CA ASP A 268 -4.36 -39.12 1.11
C ASP A 268 -3.13 -38.22 0.91
N ARG A 269 -2.09 -38.70 0.20
CA ARG A 269 -0.91 -37.88 -0.14
C ARG A 269 -1.25 -36.68 -1.05
N ILE A 270 -2.32 -36.76 -1.83
CA ILE A 270 -2.76 -35.66 -2.70
C ILE A 270 -3.37 -34.52 -1.85
N ILE A 271 -4.16 -34.88 -0.83
CA ILE A 271 -4.74 -33.90 0.09
C ILE A 271 -3.63 -33.19 0.86
N ASP A 272 -2.66 -33.93 1.40
CA ASP A 272 -1.47 -33.39 2.08
C ASP A 272 -0.67 -32.41 1.22
N SER A 273 -0.44 -32.78 -0.04
CA SER A 273 0.27 -31.94 -1.01
C SER A 273 -0.49 -30.64 -1.29
N LEU A 274 -1.82 -30.72 -1.42
CA LEU A 274 -2.68 -29.56 -1.67
C LEU A 274 -2.69 -28.63 -0.45
N ILE A 275 -2.66 -29.16 0.76
CA ILE A 275 -2.57 -28.38 2.00
C ILE A 275 -1.23 -27.67 2.11
N ILE A 276 -0.11 -28.36 1.84
CA ILE A 276 1.23 -27.74 1.81
C ILE A 276 1.24 -26.58 0.81
N LEU A 277 0.64 -26.75 -0.37
CA LEU A 277 0.53 -25.67 -1.36
C LEU A 277 -0.29 -24.49 -0.85
N ILE A 278 -1.39 -24.73 -0.11
CA ILE A 278 -2.19 -23.67 0.50
C ILE A 278 -1.39 -22.94 1.59
N TYR A 279 -0.66 -23.66 2.44
CA TYR A 279 0.21 -23.05 3.45
C TYR A 279 1.29 -22.17 2.83
N VAL A 280 1.97 -22.68 1.80
CA VAL A 280 2.97 -21.92 1.05
C VAL A 280 2.36 -20.67 0.40
N ALA A 281 1.20 -20.79 -0.25
CA ALA A 281 0.51 -19.67 -0.86
C ALA A 281 0.09 -18.62 0.18
N TYR A 282 -0.38 -19.07 1.34
CA TYR A 282 -0.74 -18.21 2.45
C TYR A 282 0.48 -17.45 3.00
N PHE A 283 1.60 -18.13 3.23
CA PHE A 283 2.85 -17.46 3.65
C PHE A 283 3.29 -16.38 2.64
N ILE A 284 3.24 -16.70 1.35
CA ILE A 284 3.66 -15.77 0.30
C ILE A 284 2.74 -14.56 0.24
N SER A 285 1.45 -14.74 0.54
CA SER A 285 0.51 -13.61 0.66
C SER A 285 0.97 -12.59 1.72
N THR A 286 1.63 -13.03 2.80
CA THR A 286 2.16 -12.13 3.85
C THR A 286 3.41 -11.41 3.38
N LEU A 287 4.22 -12.01 2.50
CA LEU A 287 5.40 -11.39 1.89
C LEU A 287 5.06 -10.28 0.88
N THR A 288 3.82 -10.19 0.41
CA THR A 288 3.40 -9.15 -0.56
C THR A 288 3.55 -7.71 -0.03
N VAL A 289 3.76 -7.54 1.28
CA VAL A 289 4.08 -6.25 1.90
C VAL A 289 5.51 -5.76 1.58
N ILE A 290 6.45 -6.66 1.31
CA ILE A 290 7.87 -6.31 1.12
C ILE A 290 8.06 -5.28 -0.01
N PRO A 291 7.42 -5.41 -1.19
CA PRO A 291 7.42 -4.36 -2.20
C PRO A 291 6.93 -2.99 -1.71
N ALA A 292 5.92 -2.95 -0.82
CA ALA A 292 5.40 -1.70 -0.27
C ALA A 292 6.38 -1.06 0.75
N LEU A 293 7.10 -1.89 1.52
CA LEU A 293 8.14 -1.46 2.45
C LEU A 293 9.21 -0.60 1.75
N ILE A 294 9.56 -0.95 0.52
CA ILE A 294 10.59 -0.26 -0.28
C ILE A 294 10.20 1.18 -0.59
N GLY A 295 8.91 1.50 -0.74
CA GLY A 295 8.47 2.88 -0.97
C GLY A 295 8.47 3.72 0.31
N ILE A 296 8.11 3.11 1.43
CA ILE A 296 7.89 3.82 2.70
C ILE A 296 9.18 3.93 3.51
N TRP A 297 9.97 2.86 3.59
CA TRP A 297 11.13 2.78 4.49
C TRP A 297 12.21 3.83 4.19
N PRO A 298 12.67 4.05 2.95
CA PRO A 298 13.68 5.08 2.68
C PRO A 298 13.18 6.49 3.02
N SER A 299 11.88 6.73 2.81
CA SER A 299 11.23 8.00 3.14
C SER A 299 11.17 8.22 4.67
N ALA A 300 10.75 7.20 5.42
CA ALA A 300 10.73 7.22 6.88
C ALA A 300 12.15 7.35 7.47
N TYR A 301 13.10 6.56 6.96
CA TYR A 301 14.50 6.66 7.38
C TYR A 301 15.04 8.09 7.20
N SER A 302 14.83 8.68 6.03
CA SER A 302 15.31 10.03 5.77
C SER A 302 14.63 11.09 6.64
N ASN A 303 13.36 10.93 6.97
CA ASN A 303 12.66 11.84 7.90
C ASN A 303 13.18 11.66 9.33
N SER A 304 13.46 10.42 9.73
CA SER A 304 14.01 10.12 11.05
C SER A 304 15.37 10.79 11.29
N VAL A 305 16.22 10.95 10.26
CA VAL A 305 17.50 11.65 10.37
C VAL A 305 17.29 13.12 10.72
N ILE A 306 16.40 13.82 10.02
CA ILE A 306 16.10 15.24 10.30
C ILE A 306 15.45 15.40 11.68
N LEU A 307 14.59 14.46 12.09
CA LEU A 307 14.02 14.45 13.44
C LEU A 307 15.11 14.27 14.51
N GLU A 308 16.10 13.42 14.25
CA GLU A 308 17.24 13.24 15.14
C GLU A 308 18.08 14.51 15.23
N ASP A 309 18.35 15.19 14.11
CA ASP A 309 19.05 16.48 14.11
C ASP A 309 18.30 17.53 14.96
N ILE A 310 16.96 17.60 14.85
CA ILE A 310 16.13 18.50 15.68
C ILE A 310 16.18 18.09 17.16
N PHE A 311 16.11 16.79 17.45
CA PHE A 311 16.19 16.30 18.83
C PHE A 311 17.57 16.48 19.46
N ASP A 312 18.64 16.55 18.67
CA ASP A 312 19.98 16.87 19.16
C ASP A 312 20.11 18.35 19.58
N LEU A 313 19.24 19.23 19.08
CA LEU A 313 19.19 20.63 19.53
C LEU A 313 18.64 20.78 20.95
N GLU A 314 17.85 19.82 21.42
CA GLU A 314 17.34 19.79 22.80
C GLU A 314 18.50 19.81 23.82
N ASP A 315 19.57 19.05 23.55
CA ASP A 315 20.77 18.98 24.40
C ASP A 315 21.52 20.33 24.47
N LYS A 316 21.34 21.21 23.47
CA LYS A 316 21.88 22.59 23.49
C LYS A 316 20.99 23.54 24.29
N ILE A 317 19.67 23.39 24.24
CA ILE A 317 18.70 24.20 25.00
C ILE A 317 18.85 23.94 26.50
N ILE A 318 19.02 22.67 26.90
CA ILE A 318 19.22 22.28 28.32
C ILE A 318 20.50 22.91 28.89
N LYS A 319 21.52 23.19 28.06
CA LYS A 319 22.73 23.92 28.49
C LYS A 319 22.52 25.44 28.58
N SER A 320 21.49 26.01 27.97
CA SER A 320 21.23 27.45 27.96
C SER A 320 20.14 27.89 28.96
N LYS A 321 19.26 26.99 29.41
CA LYS A 321 18.18 27.24 30.38
C LYS A 321 18.67 27.35 31.83
N ASN A 322 19.62 28.24 32.11
CA ASN A 322 19.93 28.68 33.48
C ASN A 322 19.35 30.07 33.81
N THR A 323 18.40 30.58 33.02
CA THR A 323 17.79 31.90 33.25
C THR A 323 16.33 31.95 32.83
N ASN A 324 15.49 32.10 33.86
CA ASN A 324 14.17 32.74 33.91
C ASN A 324 12.94 32.06 33.27
N ASP A 325 12.19 31.36 34.14
CA ASP A 325 10.76 31.13 34.01
C ASP A 325 9.97 32.41 34.32
N ASN A 326 9.09 32.83 33.40
CA ASN A 326 7.84 33.55 33.68
C ASN A 326 7.00 33.65 32.40
N LEU A 327 6.08 32.70 32.19
CA LEU A 327 5.04 32.81 31.14
C LEU A 327 3.68 33.05 31.81
N LYS A 328 3.03 34.17 31.46
CA LYS A 328 1.70 34.58 31.94
C LYS A 328 0.60 34.05 31.02
N ARG A 329 -0.43 33.45 31.64
CA ARG A 329 -1.64 32.91 30.97
C ARG A 329 -2.37 33.97 30.14
N ILE A 330 -2.72 33.64 28.91
CA ILE A 330 -3.71 34.37 28.10
C ILE A 330 -4.76 33.36 27.58
N GLU A 331 -6.03 33.77 27.66
CA GLU A 331 -7.19 33.02 27.20
C GLU A 331 -7.24 32.91 25.66
N ILE A 332 -7.73 31.76 25.21
CA ILE A 332 -7.90 31.41 23.80
C ILE A 332 -9.05 32.25 23.24
N VAL A 333 -8.75 33.22 22.39
CA VAL A 333 -9.77 33.85 21.53
C VAL A 333 -10.04 32.89 20.37
N GLU A 334 -11.26 32.35 20.34
CA GLU A 334 -11.74 31.37 19.35
C GLU A 334 -12.00 31.98 17.96
N GLU A 335 -11.88 33.31 17.83
CA GLU A 335 -12.06 34.06 16.59
C GLU A 335 -10.70 34.43 16.00
N ASP A 336 -10.10 33.46 15.29
CA ASP A 336 -9.47 33.72 14.01
C ASP A 336 -8.95 32.41 13.42
N ILE A 337 -9.15 32.25 12.11
CA ILE A 337 -8.86 31.09 11.25
C ILE A 337 -10.04 30.13 11.06
N VAL A 338 -10.99 30.59 10.27
CA VAL A 338 -11.33 29.88 9.02
C VAL A 338 -11.42 30.93 7.92
N GLN A 339 -10.28 31.39 7.39
CA GLN A 339 -10.28 31.65 5.96
C GLN A 339 -10.21 30.26 5.32
N GLU A 340 -11.37 29.72 4.95
CA GLU A 340 -11.39 28.83 3.81
C GLU A 340 -10.68 29.59 2.70
N ASP A 341 -9.48 29.15 2.32
CA ASP A 341 -8.92 29.49 1.03
C ASP A 341 -10.06 29.17 0.04
N LYS A 342 -10.75 30.22 -0.45
CA LYS A 342 -11.56 30.09 -1.64
C LYS A 342 -10.59 29.51 -2.65
N ASP A 343 -10.80 28.27 -3.05
CA ASP A 343 -9.86 27.55 -3.89
C ASP A 343 -9.93 28.24 -5.27
N ILE A 344 -9.09 29.27 -5.48
CA ILE A 344 -9.02 30.14 -6.69
C ILE A 344 -8.74 29.30 -7.96
N TRP A 345 -8.40 28.03 -7.78
CA TRP A 345 -7.96 27.07 -8.78
C TRP A 345 -9.05 26.10 -9.26
N VAL A 346 -10.32 26.34 -8.94
CA VAL A 346 -11.43 25.45 -9.31
C VAL A 346 -11.98 25.80 -10.69
N GLU A 347 -11.29 25.32 -11.72
CA GLU A 347 -11.88 25.24 -13.06
C GLU A 347 -12.66 23.90 -13.21
N ARG A 348 -13.94 23.98 -13.62
CA ARG A 348 -14.83 22.80 -13.73
C ARG A 348 -14.96 22.22 -15.15
N LYS A 349 -14.34 22.79 -16.18
CA LYS A 349 -14.51 22.28 -17.56
C LYS A 349 -13.39 21.32 -17.99
N ASN A 350 -13.83 20.14 -18.45
CA ASN A 350 -13.09 19.09 -19.16
C ASN A 350 -11.79 18.55 -18.51
N ILE A 351 -11.85 18.11 -17.24
CA ILE A 351 -10.77 17.35 -16.58
C ILE A 351 -10.32 16.15 -17.44
N PHE A 352 -11.28 15.45 -18.05
CA PHE A 352 -10.99 14.31 -18.92
C PHE A 352 -10.14 14.73 -20.12
N HIS A 353 -10.43 15.87 -20.74
CA HIS A 353 -9.60 16.41 -21.82
C HIS A 353 -8.17 16.71 -21.34
N LYS A 354 -8.02 17.38 -20.18
CA LYS A 354 -6.71 17.66 -19.58
C LYS A 354 -5.93 16.38 -19.29
N PHE A 355 -6.57 15.35 -18.73
CA PHE A 355 -5.96 14.04 -18.52
C PHE A 355 -5.53 13.37 -19.84
N THR A 356 -6.39 13.37 -20.87
CA THR A 356 -6.04 12.83 -22.18
C THR A 356 -4.95 13.64 -22.90
N ARG A 357 -4.84 14.95 -22.66
CA ARG A 357 -3.75 15.80 -23.18
C ARG A 357 -2.41 15.36 -22.60
N ILE A 358 -2.34 15.11 -21.30
CA ILE A 358 -1.13 14.64 -20.61
C ILE A 358 -0.65 13.30 -21.20
N LEU A 359 -1.57 12.43 -21.61
CA LEU A 359 -1.25 11.10 -22.17
C LEU A 359 -1.14 11.07 -23.71
N LYS A 360 -1.37 12.19 -24.40
CA LYS A 360 -1.56 12.24 -25.85
C LYS A 360 -0.35 11.68 -26.62
N GLU A 361 0.86 12.02 -26.19
CA GLU A 361 2.11 11.59 -26.83
C GLU A 361 2.34 10.08 -26.74
N ASP A 362 1.92 9.46 -25.63
CA ASP A 362 2.18 8.04 -25.35
C ASP A 362 0.90 7.18 -25.42
N LYS A 363 -0.16 7.68 -26.06
CA LYS A 363 -1.47 6.99 -26.16
C LYS A 363 -1.36 5.54 -26.65
N THR A 364 -0.49 5.29 -27.63
CA THR A 364 -0.30 3.94 -28.19
C THR A 364 0.36 3.02 -27.17
N LYS A 365 1.36 3.51 -26.43
CA LYS A 365 2.04 2.74 -25.37
C LYS A 365 1.10 2.47 -24.20
N VAL A 366 0.23 3.43 -23.86
CA VAL A 366 -0.85 3.24 -22.87
C VAL A 366 -1.78 2.10 -23.30
N ILE A 367 -2.28 2.14 -24.55
CA ILE A 367 -3.18 1.11 -25.07
C ILE A 367 -2.51 -0.27 -25.08
N ILE A 368 -1.27 -0.37 -25.60
CA ILE A 368 -0.51 -1.63 -25.62
C ILE A 368 -0.34 -2.18 -24.19
N SER A 369 0.00 -1.32 -23.23
CA SER A 369 0.14 -1.73 -21.82
C SER A 369 -1.18 -2.24 -21.24
N MET A 370 -2.31 -1.58 -21.54
CA MET A 370 -3.63 -2.06 -21.09
C MET A 370 -4.00 -3.40 -21.72
N VAL A 371 -3.71 -3.62 -23.00
CA VAL A 371 -3.91 -4.92 -23.66
C VAL A 371 -3.05 -6.01 -23.03
N LEU A 372 -1.78 -5.71 -22.72
CA LEU A 372 -0.90 -6.63 -22.00
C LEU A 372 -1.43 -6.96 -20.60
N LEU A 373 -2.02 -5.99 -19.89
CA LEU A 373 -2.68 -6.25 -18.60
C LEU A 373 -3.92 -7.13 -18.75
N VAL A 374 -4.72 -6.95 -19.80
CA VAL A 374 -5.86 -7.83 -20.10
C VAL A 374 -5.35 -9.27 -20.30
N ALA A 375 -4.35 -9.46 -21.18
CA ALA A 375 -3.77 -10.77 -21.45
C ALA A 375 -3.19 -11.41 -20.18
N SER A 376 -2.45 -10.62 -19.38
CA SER A 376 -1.92 -11.03 -18.08
C SER A 376 -3.03 -11.54 -17.15
N THR A 377 -4.11 -10.76 -17.02
CA THR A 377 -5.23 -11.06 -16.15
C THR A 377 -5.95 -12.33 -16.62
N LEU A 378 -6.19 -12.49 -17.92
CA LEU A 378 -6.81 -13.70 -18.49
C LEU A 378 -6.00 -14.96 -18.18
N CYS A 379 -4.67 -14.92 -18.33
CA CYS A 379 -3.81 -16.05 -17.97
C CYS A 379 -3.93 -16.42 -16.49
N MET A 380 -3.91 -15.41 -15.59
CA MET A 380 -4.02 -15.63 -14.15
C MET A 380 -5.41 -16.18 -13.75
N VAL A 381 -6.48 -15.69 -14.37
CA VAL A 381 -7.85 -16.13 -14.05
C VAL A 381 -8.18 -17.47 -14.71
N TYR A 382 -7.48 -17.90 -15.76
CA TYR A 382 -7.69 -19.24 -16.30
C TYR A 382 -7.05 -20.35 -15.43
N ALA A 383 -6.04 -20.01 -14.62
CA ALA A 383 -5.29 -20.98 -13.82
C ALA A 383 -6.15 -21.80 -12.82
N PRO A 384 -7.10 -21.22 -12.05
CA PRO A 384 -8.01 -21.99 -11.19
C PRO A 384 -8.76 -23.12 -11.90
N LYS A 385 -9.22 -22.90 -13.13
CA LYS A 385 -9.93 -23.92 -13.92
C LYS A 385 -9.02 -25.09 -14.30
N VAL A 386 -7.75 -24.80 -14.64
CA VAL A 386 -6.76 -25.85 -14.93
C VAL A 386 -6.42 -26.61 -13.65
N ALA A 387 -6.23 -25.91 -12.54
CA ALA A 387 -5.96 -26.53 -11.23
C ALA A 387 -7.09 -27.48 -10.81
N GLY A 388 -8.36 -27.04 -10.97
CA GLY A 388 -9.52 -27.89 -10.75
C GLY A 388 -9.49 -29.18 -11.59
N LYS A 389 -9.30 -29.05 -12.91
CA LYS A 389 -9.18 -30.21 -13.79
C LYS A 389 -8.04 -31.16 -13.42
N THR A 390 -6.91 -30.64 -12.96
CA THR A 390 -5.79 -31.47 -12.46
C THR A 390 -6.23 -32.31 -11.26
N VAL A 391 -6.99 -31.73 -10.34
CA VAL A 391 -7.50 -32.45 -9.16
C VAL A 391 -8.53 -33.51 -9.57
N ASP A 392 -9.43 -33.22 -10.51
CA ASP A 392 -10.36 -34.22 -11.03
C ASP A 392 -9.63 -35.42 -11.65
N LEU A 393 -8.59 -35.15 -12.46
CA LEU A 393 -7.76 -36.20 -13.05
C LEU A 393 -7.02 -37.01 -11.99
N LEU A 394 -6.46 -36.36 -10.97
CA LEU A 394 -5.75 -37.00 -9.86
C LEU A 394 -6.65 -37.98 -9.10
N ILE A 395 -7.91 -37.61 -8.85
CA ILE A 395 -8.87 -38.46 -8.12
C ILE A 395 -9.34 -39.64 -8.98
N SER A 396 -9.52 -39.43 -10.28
CA SER A 396 -9.96 -40.47 -11.22
C SER A 396 -8.86 -41.48 -11.62
N ASN A 397 -7.60 -41.26 -11.25
CA ASN A 397 -6.46 -42.02 -11.75
C ASN A 397 -6.29 -43.36 -11.00
N SER A 398 -7.12 -44.34 -11.31
CA SER A 398 -7.04 -45.67 -10.67
C SER A 398 -5.98 -46.60 -11.26
N ASN A 399 -5.41 -46.32 -12.45
CA ASN A 399 -4.53 -47.25 -13.19
C ASN A 399 -3.38 -46.59 -14.02
N ALA A 400 -2.83 -45.44 -13.60
CA ALA A 400 -1.71 -44.74 -14.28
C ALA A 400 -1.96 -44.26 -15.74
N SER A 401 -3.20 -44.35 -16.25
CA SER A 401 -3.53 -43.91 -17.62
C SER A 401 -3.58 -42.39 -17.79
N ASN A 402 -3.69 -41.63 -16.69
CA ASN A 402 -3.93 -40.18 -16.73
C ASN A 402 -2.69 -39.33 -16.40
N ASP A 403 -1.54 -39.96 -16.16
CA ASP A 403 -0.31 -39.29 -15.72
C ASP A 403 0.13 -38.19 -16.70
N ILE A 404 0.10 -38.48 -18.01
CA ILE A 404 0.45 -37.51 -19.07
C ILE A 404 -0.45 -36.28 -19.00
N ALA A 405 -1.76 -36.45 -18.76
CA ALA A 405 -2.70 -35.34 -18.68
C ALA A 405 -2.48 -34.49 -17.42
N ILE A 406 -2.11 -35.12 -16.31
CA ILE A 406 -1.74 -34.44 -15.05
C ILE A 406 -0.50 -33.59 -15.26
N TYR A 407 0.59 -34.15 -15.82
CA TYR A 407 1.81 -33.37 -16.12
C TYR A 407 1.55 -32.26 -17.12
N THR A 408 0.69 -32.48 -18.11
CA THR A 408 0.31 -31.46 -19.09
C THR A 408 -0.43 -30.30 -18.43
N ASN A 409 -1.35 -30.56 -17.50
CA ASN A 409 -2.05 -29.50 -16.77
C ASN A 409 -1.13 -28.75 -15.80
N ILE A 410 -0.20 -29.45 -15.14
CA ILE A 410 0.82 -28.82 -14.29
C ILE A 410 1.73 -27.91 -15.14
N ALA A 411 2.22 -28.40 -16.28
CA ALA A 411 3.00 -27.61 -17.22
C ALA A 411 2.20 -26.40 -17.71
N LEU A 412 0.92 -26.58 -18.04
CA LEU A 412 0.03 -25.51 -18.44
C LEU A 412 -0.15 -24.46 -17.33
N LEU A 413 -0.30 -24.86 -16.07
CA LEU A 413 -0.36 -23.93 -14.93
C LEU A 413 0.89 -23.07 -14.88
N ILE A 414 2.08 -23.69 -14.95
CA ILE A 414 3.37 -22.97 -14.93
C ILE A 414 3.45 -22.00 -16.11
N VAL A 415 3.04 -22.44 -17.31
CA VAL A 415 3.02 -21.60 -18.51
C VAL A 415 2.05 -20.43 -18.34
N LEU A 416 0.81 -20.63 -17.89
CA LEU A 416 -0.18 -19.56 -17.69
C LEU A 416 0.34 -18.52 -16.71
N TYR A 417 0.87 -18.98 -15.60
CA TYR A 417 1.43 -18.15 -14.55
C TYR A 417 2.67 -17.36 -15.01
N SER A 418 3.56 -18.02 -15.76
CA SER A 418 4.78 -17.41 -16.31
C SER A 418 4.45 -16.41 -17.42
N VAL A 419 3.60 -16.78 -18.37
CA VAL A 419 3.16 -15.92 -19.49
C VAL A 419 2.33 -14.75 -18.98
N GLY A 420 1.40 -14.99 -18.05
CA GLY A 420 0.63 -13.93 -17.42
C GLY A 420 1.53 -12.91 -16.74
N PHE A 421 2.58 -13.38 -16.08
CA PHE A 421 3.58 -12.51 -15.49
C PHE A 421 4.45 -11.78 -16.52
N LEU A 422 4.88 -12.46 -17.60
CA LEU A 422 5.62 -11.88 -18.73
C LEU A 422 4.85 -10.77 -19.45
N PHE A 423 3.51 -10.82 -19.46
CA PHE A 423 2.69 -9.71 -19.94
C PHE A 423 2.53 -8.58 -18.91
N GLN A 424 2.49 -8.90 -17.61
CA GLN A 424 2.33 -7.91 -16.55
C GLN A 424 3.52 -6.96 -16.44
N LEU A 425 4.74 -7.51 -16.54
CA LEU A 425 5.99 -6.76 -16.40
C LEU A 425 6.15 -5.60 -17.39
N PRO A 426 6.11 -5.81 -18.72
CA PRO A 426 6.27 -4.74 -19.69
C PRO A 426 5.18 -3.68 -19.54
N SER A 427 3.94 -4.07 -19.19
CA SER A 427 2.89 -3.08 -18.91
C SER A 427 3.23 -2.19 -17.71
N LYS A 428 3.60 -2.78 -16.56
CA LYS A 428 3.95 -2.01 -15.35
C LYS A 428 5.15 -1.11 -15.62
N LYS A 429 6.18 -1.64 -16.30
CA LYS A 429 7.36 -0.88 -16.72
C LYS A 429 6.99 0.31 -17.59
N THR A 430 6.20 0.10 -18.65
CA THR A 430 5.79 1.15 -19.57
C THR A 430 4.95 2.22 -18.88
N MET A 431 3.99 1.85 -18.03
CA MET A 431 3.22 2.80 -17.22
C MET A 431 4.12 3.62 -16.29
N GLY A 432 5.07 2.97 -15.61
CA GLY A 432 6.06 3.63 -14.77
C GLY A 432 6.85 4.70 -15.53
N ILE A 433 7.36 4.36 -16.72
CA ILE A 433 8.11 5.28 -17.59
C ILE A 433 7.22 6.43 -18.07
N ILE A 434 5.98 6.15 -18.49
CA ILE A 434 5.01 7.18 -18.92
C ILE A 434 4.74 8.16 -17.78
N GLY A 435 4.56 7.67 -16.55
CA GLY A 435 4.36 8.55 -15.39
C GLY A 435 5.56 9.47 -15.13
N GLU A 436 6.79 8.98 -15.30
CA GLU A 436 7.99 9.83 -15.19
C GLU A 436 8.06 10.86 -16.32
N LYS A 437 7.77 10.43 -17.56
CA LYS A 437 7.77 11.31 -18.72
C LYS A 437 6.72 12.41 -18.61
N VAL A 438 5.53 12.08 -18.11
CA VAL A 438 4.50 13.07 -17.76
C VAL A 438 5.02 14.09 -16.75
N SER A 439 5.69 13.63 -15.70
CA SER A 439 6.29 14.53 -14.72
C SER A 439 7.38 15.42 -15.34
N TYR A 440 8.20 14.88 -16.24
CA TYR A 440 9.23 15.62 -16.96
C TYR A 440 8.60 16.72 -17.84
N ASN A 441 7.63 16.35 -18.70
CA ASN A 441 6.97 17.27 -19.62
C ASN A 441 6.27 18.41 -18.87
N LEU A 442 5.50 18.08 -17.83
CA LEU A 442 4.82 19.10 -17.03
C LEU A 442 5.80 20.00 -16.29
N ARG A 443 6.96 19.49 -15.81
CA ARG A 443 7.99 20.33 -15.18
C ARG A 443 8.59 21.32 -16.16
N MET A 444 8.88 20.90 -17.39
CA MET A 444 9.39 21.80 -18.43
C MET A 444 8.35 22.87 -18.77
N GLU A 445 7.10 22.47 -19.03
CA GLU A 445 6.02 23.41 -19.36
C GLU A 445 5.76 24.41 -18.22
N LEU A 446 5.78 23.95 -16.97
CA LEU A 446 5.63 24.83 -15.80
C LEU A 446 6.83 25.76 -15.62
N PHE A 447 8.06 25.27 -15.85
CA PHE A 447 9.26 26.09 -15.75
C PHE A 447 9.23 27.24 -16.76
N ASP A 448 8.80 26.96 -18.00
CA ASP A 448 8.64 27.97 -19.05
C ASP A 448 7.51 28.95 -18.71
N LYS A 449 6.40 28.43 -18.17
CA LYS A 449 5.23 29.23 -17.84
C LYS A 449 5.47 30.27 -16.74
N ILE A 450 6.41 30.03 -15.82
CA ILE A 450 6.75 31.00 -14.77
C ILE A 450 7.14 32.37 -15.36
N ASP A 451 7.74 32.42 -16.56
CA ASP A 451 8.08 33.68 -17.22
C ASP A 451 6.83 34.48 -17.64
N VAL A 452 5.74 33.79 -18.00
CA VAL A 452 4.48 34.41 -18.47
C VAL A 452 3.62 34.90 -17.32
N ILE A 453 3.65 34.17 -16.21
CA ILE A 453 2.85 34.45 -15.01
C ILE A 453 3.22 35.81 -14.38
N GLY A 454 4.48 36.21 -14.46
CA GLY A 454 4.95 37.53 -14.03
C GLY A 454 5.15 37.67 -12.51
N SER A 455 5.75 38.78 -12.09
CA SER A 455 6.10 39.05 -10.69
C SER A 455 4.88 39.28 -9.78
N GLU A 456 3.84 39.93 -10.30
CA GLU A 456 2.59 40.25 -9.58
C GLU A 456 1.91 39.00 -9.03
N PHE A 457 1.65 38.02 -9.90
CA PHE A 457 1.06 36.74 -9.50
C PHE A 457 1.92 36.00 -8.45
N ILE A 458 3.26 36.03 -8.59
CA ILE A 458 4.18 35.36 -7.65
C ILE A 458 4.18 36.04 -6.28
N GLN A 459 4.06 37.37 -6.25
CA GLN A 459 3.96 38.14 -5.02
C GLN A 459 2.63 37.87 -4.30
N GLU A 460 1.52 37.77 -5.05
CA GLU A 460 0.20 37.44 -4.51
C GLU A 460 0.11 36.01 -3.95
N ASN A 461 0.82 35.04 -4.56
CA ASN A 461 0.61 33.61 -4.25
C ASN A 461 1.71 32.97 -3.39
N SER A 462 2.66 33.74 -2.84
CA SER A 462 3.83 33.28 -2.07
C SER A 462 4.72 32.26 -2.80
N LYS A 463 6.04 32.54 -2.87
CA LYS A 463 7.02 31.68 -3.55
C LYS A 463 6.99 30.22 -3.05
N GLY A 464 6.81 30.05 -1.73
CA GLY A 464 6.77 28.74 -1.07
C GLY A 464 5.52 27.92 -1.42
N HIS A 465 4.36 28.56 -1.50
CA HIS A 465 3.11 27.87 -1.86
C HIS A 465 3.14 27.39 -3.31
N ILE A 466 3.60 28.23 -4.26
CA ILE A 466 3.79 27.83 -5.67
C ILE A 466 4.72 26.61 -5.76
N LEU A 467 5.91 26.68 -5.15
CA LEU A 467 6.88 25.58 -5.20
C LEU A 467 6.35 24.29 -4.55
N SER A 468 5.62 24.40 -3.44
CA SER A 468 5.00 23.26 -2.76
C SER A 468 3.94 22.60 -3.63
N ARG A 469 3.07 23.40 -4.27
CA ARG A 469 2.03 22.91 -5.19
C ARG A 469 2.64 22.22 -6.40
N LEU A 470 3.61 22.87 -7.06
CA LEU A 470 4.33 22.29 -8.20
C LEU A 470 4.88 20.90 -7.84
N ASN A 471 5.57 20.77 -6.71
CA ASN A 471 6.13 19.48 -6.32
C ASN A 471 5.09 18.43 -5.95
N ASN A 472 4.11 18.80 -5.11
CA ASN A 472 3.16 17.85 -4.57
C ASN A 472 2.17 17.38 -5.63
N ASP A 473 1.63 18.31 -6.41
CA ASP A 473 0.63 18.00 -7.42
C ASP A 473 1.26 17.21 -8.58
N LEU A 474 2.48 17.55 -9.01
CA LEU A 474 3.19 16.74 -10.01
C LEU A 474 3.47 15.33 -9.52
N MET A 475 3.85 15.15 -8.25
CA MET A 475 4.04 13.81 -7.67
C MET A 475 2.74 13.01 -7.64
N VAL A 476 1.61 13.64 -7.31
CA VAL A 476 0.30 12.98 -7.32
C VAL A 476 -0.08 12.55 -8.74
N ILE A 477 0.07 13.44 -9.73
CA ILE A 477 -0.23 13.15 -11.14
C ILE A 477 0.65 12.01 -11.65
N LYS A 478 1.97 12.10 -11.40
CA LYS A 478 2.93 11.04 -11.71
C LYS A 478 2.50 9.70 -11.11
N GLY A 479 2.19 9.66 -9.81
CA GLY A 479 1.79 8.44 -9.11
C GLY A 479 0.50 7.83 -9.66
N PHE A 480 -0.46 8.69 -10.04
CA PHE A 480 -1.72 8.25 -10.63
C PHE A 480 -1.50 7.59 -12.00
N VAL A 481 -0.76 8.25 -12.89
CA VAL A 481 -0.45 7.75 -14.24
C VAL A 481 0.43 6.50 -14.18
N SER A 482 1.45 6.49 -13.32
CA SER A 482 2.46 5.42 -13.28
C SER A 482 1.93 4.09 -12.76
N SER A 483 0.90 4.11 -11.90
CA SER A 483 0.44 2.92 -11.19
C SER A 483 -1.07 2.86 -11.02
N ARG A 484 -1.68 3.86 -10.38
CA ARG A 484 -3.09 3.77 -9.92
C ARG A 484 -4.08 3.61 -11.06
N PHE A 485 -3.86 4.31 -12.16
CA PHE A 485 -4.72 4.20 -13.34
C PHE A 485 -4.76 2.77 -13.88
N SER A 486 -3.59 2.17 -14.10
CA SER A 486 -3.48 0.77 -14.56
C SER A 486 -3.98 -0.25 -13.54
N GLU A 487 -3.82 0.04 -12.24
CA GLU A 487 -4.29 -0.81 -11.16
C GLU A 487 -5.82 -0.87 -11.12
N ILE A 488 -6.49 0.28 -11.19
CA ILE A 488 -7.96 0.37 -11.22
C ILE A 488 -8.51 -0.39 -12.43
N TYR A 489 -7.92 -0.17 -13.60
CA TYR A 489 -8.30 -0.87 -14.83
C TYR A 489 -8.18 -2.40 -14.67
N ALA A 490 -7.04 -2.87 -14.15
CA ALA A 490 -6.82 -4.30 -13.91
C ALA A 490 -7.78 -4.89 -12.86
N GLN A 491 -8.12 -4.16 -11.80
CA GLN A 491 -9.06 -4.65 -10.77
C GLN A 491 -10.48 -4.83 -11.34
N ILE A 492 -10.96 -3.88 -12.16
CA ILE A 492 -12.28 -3.96 -12.79
C ILE A 492 -12.36 -5.18 -13.71
N LEU A 493 -11.33 -5.37 -14.56
CA LEU A 493 -11.25 -6.53 -15.45
C LEU A 493 -11.16 -7.85 -14.70
N LEU A 494 -10.38 -7.89 -13.61
CA LEU A 494 -10.23 -9.09 -12.79
C LEU A 494 -11.58 -9.51 -12.18
N ILE A 495 -12.34 -8.57 -11.63
CA ILE A 495 -13.69 -8.85 -11.12
C ILE A 495 -14.59 -9.38 -12.24
N ALA A 496 -14.61 -8.70 -13.39
CA ALA A 496 -15.46 -9.09 -14.52
C ALA A 496 -15.11 -10.50 -15.05
N PHE A 497 -13.84 -10.77 -15.31
CA PHE A 497 -13.39 -12.06 -15.84
C PHE A 497 -13.58 -13.21 -14.85
N VAL A 498 -13.27 -13.00 -13.56
CA VAL A 498 -13.49 -14.03 -12.54
C VAL A 498 -14.98 -14.32 -12.41
N PHE A 499 -15.84 -13.29 -12.38
CA PHE A 499 -17.28 -13.49 -12.28
C PHE A 499 -17.85 -14.26 -13.49
N VAL A 500 -17.44 -13.90 -14.71
CA VAL A 500 -17.81 -14.65 -15.93
C VAL A 500 -17.32 -16.09 -15.86
N LEU A 501 -16.08 -16.34 -15.40
CA LEU A 501 -15.54 -17.70 -15.31
C LEU A 501 -16.19 -18.54 -14.21
N ILE A 502 -16.64 -17.94 -13.11
CA ILE A 502 -17.49 -18.64 -12.13
C ILE A 502 -18.79 -19.06 -12.82
N LEU A 503 -19.49 -18.14 -13.50
CA LEU A 503 -20.75 -18.45 -14.19
C LEU A 503 -20.59 -19.54 -15.26
N MET A 504 -19.49 -19.51 -16.03
CA MET A 504 -19.17 -20.52 -17.04
C MET A 504 -18.75 -21.87 -16.43
N THR A 505 -18.26 -21.87 -15.20
CA THR A 505 -17.87 -23.10 -14.49
C THR A 505 -19.10 -23.74 -13.87
N ASP A 506 -19.86 -22.97 -13.10
CA ASP A 506 -21.18 -23.34 -12.60
C ASP A 506 -21.97 -22.08 -12.21
N TRP A 507 -23.10 -21.87 -12.88
CA TRP A 507 -23.93 -20.67 -12.73
C TRP A 507 -24.53 -20.51 -11.33
N ARG A 508 -24.73 -21.60 -10.57
CA ARG A 508 -25.35 -21.60 -9.24
C ARG A 508 -24.43 -20.92 -8.23
N PHE A 509 -23.13 -21.17 -8.31
CA PHE A 509 -22.14 -20.44 -7.51
C PHE A 509 -22.02 -18.98 -7.97
N GLY A 510 -22.21 -18.72 -9.26
CA GLY A 510 -22.32 -17.36 -9.76
C GLY A 510 -23.43 -16.54 -9.09
N LEU A 511 -24.59 -17.16 -8.81
CA LEU A 511 -25.67 -16.52 -8.04
C LEU A 511 -25.28 -16.24 -6.58
N ILE A 512 -24.54 -17.16 -5.95
CA ILE A 512 -24.00 -16.95 -4.59
C ILE A 512 -23.09 -15.69 -4.60
N TYR A 513 -22.15 -15.62 -5.54
CA TYR A 513 -21.28 -14.45 -5.66
C TYR A 513 -22.01 -13.17 -6.09
N LEU A 514 -23.11 -13.28 -6.86
CA LEU A 514 -23.95 -12.14 -7.23
C LEU A 514 -24.58 -11.46 -6.00
N VAL A 515 -24.83 -12.20 -4.93
CA VAL A 515 -25.32 -11.65 -3.65
C VAL A 515 -24.17 -11.18 -2.76
N ILE A 516 -23.10 -11.97 -2.69
CA ILE A 516 -21.97 -11.71 -1.80
C ILE A 516 -21.18 -10.46 -2.22
N LEU A 517 -20.94 -10.26 -3.52
CA LEU A 517 -20.13 -9.15 -4.03
C LEU A 517 -20.74 -7.76 -3.74
N PRO A 518 -22.04 -7.50 -3.97
CA PRO A 518 -22.68 -6.26 -3.54
C PRO A 518 -22.61 -6.02 -2.04
N ILE A 519 -22.78 -7.05 -1.21
CA ILE A 519 -22.66 -6.91 0.26
C ILE A 519 -21.26 -6.45 0.64
N HIS A 520 -20.21 -7.05 0.06
CA HIS A 520 -18.83 -6.60 0.26
C HIS A 520 -18.64 -5.13 -0.15
N ALA A 521 -19.12 -4.76 -1.34
CA ALA A 521 -18.98 -3.41 -1.87
C ALA A 521 -19.69 -2.38 -0.98
N ILE A 522 -20.91 -2.67 -0.52
CA ILE A 522 -21.70 -1.79 0.36
C ILE A 522 -21.00 -1.61 1.72
N CYS A 523 -20.55 -2.70 2.35
CA CYS A 523 -19.84 -2.63 3.62
C CYS A 523 -18.59 -1.75 3.54
N LEU A 524 -17.77 -1.95 2.50
CA LEU A 524 -16.55 -1.16 2.30
C LEU A 524 -16.87 0.29 1.94
N TYR A 525 -17.92 0.55 1.16
CA TYR A 525 -18.37 1.90 0.84
C TYR A 525 -18.80 2.67 2.09
N ILE A 526 -19.58 2.05 2.98
CA ILE A 526 -19.99 2.67 4.25
C ILE A 526 -18.77 3.03 5.12
N CYS A 527 -17.81 2.11 5.25
CA CYS A 527 -16.55 2.38 5.96
C CYS A 527 -15.78 3.54 5.33
N HIS A 528 -15.66 3.55 4.00
CA HIS A 528 -14.97 4.60 3.27
C HIS A 528 -15.59 5.98 3.52
N VAL A 529 -16.91 6.12 3.35
CA VAL A 529 -17.62 7.39 3.57
C VAL A 529 -17.42 7.90 5.00
N LYS A 530 -17.61 7.04 6.00
CA LYS A 530 -17.41 7.42 7.42
C LYS A 530 -15.96 7.77 7.74
N SER A 531 -14.99 7.04 7.18
CA SER A 531 -13.56 7.30 7.36
C SER A 531 -13.16 8.64 6.75
N LYS A 532 -13.68 8.95 5.56
CA LYS A 532 -13.45 10.22 4.84
C LYS A 532 -13.97 11.43 5.61
N THR A 533 -15.17 11.36 6.18
CA THR A 533 -15.72 12.45 7.01
C THR A 533 -14.79 12.77 8.19
N ASN A 534 -14.31 11.76 8.92
CA ASN A 534 -13.39 11.96 10.03
C ASN A 534 -11.99 12.41 9.57
N PHE A 535 -11.55 11.94 8.40
CA PHE A 535 -10.27 12.37 7.81
C PHE A 535 -10.28 13.84 7.41
N ASN A 536 -11.39 14.33 6.86
CA ASN A 536 -11.58 15.75 6.57
C ASN A 536 -11.53 16.59 7.85
N GLY A 537 -12.13 16.10 8.94
CA GLY A 537 -11.98 16.70 10.26
C GLY A 537 -10.52 16.74 10.73
N HIS A 538 -9.79 15.63 10.56
CA HIS A 538 -8.35 15.58 10.85
C HIS A 538 -7.56 16.62 10.05
N GLN A 539 -7.78 16.74 8.74
CA GLN A 539 -7.11 17.73 7.89
C GLN A 539 -7.44 19.17 8.32
N LYS A 540 -8.70 19.47 8.63
CA LYS A 540 -9.14 20.79 9.11
C LYS A 540 -8.42 21.18 10.41
N HIS A 541 -8.40 20.29 11.40
CA HIS A 541 -7.72 20.56 12.67
C HIS A 541 -6.20 20.56 12.54
N LEU A 542 -5.64 19.78 11.62
CA LEU A 542 -4.21 19.80 11.33
C LEU A 542 -3.81 21.17 10.74
N GLY A 543 -4.61 21.74 9.84
CA GLY A 543 -4.42 23.11 9.34
C GLY A 543 -4.48 24.16 10.45
N ARG A 544 -5.42 24.03 11.40
CA ARG A 544 -5.47 24.89 12.60
C ARG A 544 -4.21 24.79 13.46
N MET A 545 -3.71 23.57 13.66
CA MET A 545 -2.46 23.33 14.38
C MET A 545 -1.28 24.00 13.68
N MET A 546 -1.23 23.97 12.35
CA MET A 546 -0.19 24.66 11.57
C MET A 546 -0.27 26.18 11.75
N GLY A 547 -1.47 26.77 11.65
CA GLY A 547 -1.64 28.21 11.89
C GLY A 547 -1.30 28.64 13.32
N TYR A 548 -1.62 27.80 14.32
CA TYR A 548 -1.19 28.03 15.71
C TYR A 548 0.34 27.98 15.84
N PHE A 549 0.98 27.00 15.19
CA PHE A 549 2.43 26.85 15.16
C PHE A 549 3.13 28.05 14.51
N GLU A 550 2.64 28.52 13.36
CA GLU A 550 3.16 29.69 12.64
C GLU A 550 3.13 30.95 13.50
N ARG A 551 2.00 31.22 14.15
CA ARG A 551 1.85 32.38 15.04
C ARG A 551 2.72 32.27 16.29
N GLY A 552 2.83 31.08 16.86
CA GLY A 552 3.71 30.85 18.01
C GLY A 552 5.19 31.09 17.68
N LEU A 553 5.65 30.70 16.48
CA LEU A 553 7.00 31.02 16.04
C LEU A 553 7.21 32.52 15.79
N ALA A 554 6.18 33.24 15.33
CA ALA A 554 6.25 34.67 15.10
C ALA A 554 6.20 35.49 16.41
N ASN A 555 5.58 34.96 17.47
CA ASN A 555 5.36 35.67 18.73
C ASN A 555 5.50 34.74 19.96
N ARG A 556 6.73 34.29 20.23
CA ARG A 556 7.05 33.24 21.23
C ARG A 556 6.62 33.59 22.66
N ASP A 557 6.73 34.86 23.06
CA ASP A 557 6.45 35.31 24.43
C ASP A 557 4.96 35.21 24.82
N SER A 558 4.07 35.09 23.83
CA SER A 558 2.61 35.07 24.03
C SER A 558 1.97 33.67 23.87
N PHE A 559 2.71 32.68 23.37
CA PHE A 559 2.16 31.36 23.03
C PHE A 559 2.53 30.28 24.05
N HIS A 560 1.54 29.48 24.45
CA HIS A 560 1.69 28.47 25.51
C HIS A 560 1.56 27.04 24.98
N GLU A 561 2.32 26.11 25.59
CA GLU A 561 2.31 24.68 25.29
C GLU A 561 0.94 24.02 25.55
N ILE A 562 0.23 24.43 26.61
CA ILE A 562 -1.12 23.91 26.94
C ILE A 562 -2.13 24.13 25.80
N GLY A 563 -2.01 25.25 25.06
CA GLY A 563 -2.86 25.52 23.90
C GLY A 563 -2.55 24.60 22.72
N PHE A 564 -1.26 24.33 22.49
CA PHE A 564 -0.82 23.40 21.45
C PHE A 564 -1.27 21.96 21.77
N GLU A 565 -1.13 21.53 23.02
CA GLU A 565 -1.52 20.19 23.49
C GLU A 565 -2.99 19.89 23.20
N LYS A 566 -3.90 20.82 23.52
CA LYS A 566 -5.34 20.68 23.24
C LYS A 566 -5.64 20.55 21.74
N ILE A 567 -4.96 21.34 20.91
CA ILE A 567 -5.13 21.27 19.45
C ILE A 567 -4.58 19.93 18.94
N ASN A 568 -3.39 19.52 19.38
CA ASN A 568 -2.75 18.27 19.00
C ASN A 568 -3.58 17.05 19.44
N GLN A 569 -4.22 17.11 20.61
CA GLN A 569 -5.15 16.08 21.10
C GLN A 569 -6.38 15.98 20.19
N THR A 570 -6.93 17.11 19.75
CA THR A 570 -8.04 17.16 18.81
C THR A 570 -7.65 16.56 17.46
N VAL A 571 -6.51 16.97 16.88
CA VAL A 571 -5.94 16.41 15.64
C VAL A 571 -5.77 14.90 15.74
N THR A 572 -5.24 14.42 16.86
CA THR A 572 -5.01 13.00 17.13
C THR A 572 -6.31 12.24 17.27
N SER A 573 -7.32 12.80 17.94
CA SER A 573 -8.63 12.15 18.12
C SER A 573 -9.36 11.91 16.79
N TYR A 574 -9.38 12.90 15.89
CA TYR A 574 -9.97 12.75 14.55
C TYR A 574 -9.19 11.75 13.69
N TYR A 575 -7.86 11.76 13.80
CA TYR A 575 -7.01 10.78 13.12
C TYR A 575 -7.33 9.35 13.58
N VAL A 576 -7.36 9.11 14.90
CA VAL A 576 -7.66 7.79 15.48
C VAL A 576 -9.06 7.33 15.08
N LYS A 577 -10.07 8.21 15.14
CA LYS A 577 -11.44 7.88 14.68
C LYS A 577 -11.46 7.47 13.21
N SER A 578 -10.85 8.29 12.34
CA SER A 578 -10.79 8.01 10.90
C SER A 578 -10.07 6.68 10.61
N ARG A 579 -8.90 6.47 11.23
CA ARG A 579 -8.08 5.28 11.02
C ARG A 579 -8.71 4.03 11.56
N ASN A 580 -9.32 4.06 12.75
CA ASN A 580 -10.01 2.89 13.29
C ASN A 580 -11.13 2.42 12.33
N ILE A 581 -11.88 3.35 11.74
CA ILE A 581 -12.88 3.01 10.71
C ILE A 581 -12.22 2.35 9.49
N THR A 582 -11.11 2.90 8.98
CA THR A 582 -10.36 2.26 7.89
C THR A 582 -9.87 0.87 8.27
N LYS A 583 -9.42 0.68 9.52
CA LYS A 583 -8.88 -0.58 10.01
C LYS A 583 -9.93 -1.67 10.13
N VAL A 584 -11.19 -1.34 10.43
CA VAL A 584 -12.31 -2.29 10.40
C VAL A 584 -12.50 -2.93 9.01
N MET A 585 -12.14 -2.25 7.93
CA MET A 585 -12.30 -2.77 6.57
C MET A 585 -11.53 -4.08 6.34
N GLY A 586 -10.34 -4.23 6.95
CA GLY A 586 -9.54 -5.45 6.84
C GLY A 586 -10.24 -6.69 7.42
N PRO A 587 -10.55 -6.71 8.73
CA PRO A 587 -11.28 -7.77 9.39
C PRO A 587 -12.64 -8.07 8.74
N ILE A 588 -13.44 -7.05 8.37
CA ILE A 588 -14.70 -7.27 7.65
C ILE A 588 -14.46 -7.98 6.32
N THR A 589 -13.44 -7.57 5.57
CA THR A 589 -13.09 -8.23 4.31
C THR A 589 -12.75 -9.70 4.57
N THR A 590 -11.83 -9.98 5.50
CA THR A 590 -11.45 -11.37 5.84
C THR A 590 -12.65 -12.22 6.26
N PHE A 591 -13.52 -11.67 7.11
CA PHE A 591 -14.74 -12.35 7.55
C PHE A 591 -15.66 -12.69 6.38
N LEU A 592 -15.92 -11.73 5.50
CA LEU A 592 -16.80 -11.95 4.36
C LEU A 592 -16.21 -12.92 3.32
N ILE A 593 -14.87 -12.97 3.15
CA ILE A 593 -14.19 -14.00 2.34
C ILE A 593 -14.45 -15.37 2.92
N ASN A 594 -14.16 -15.54 4.21
CA ASN A 594 -14.27 -16.84 4.85
C ASN A 594 -15.72 -17.30 4.86
N LEU A 595 -16.66 -16.38 5.09
CA LEU A 595 -18.09 -16.65 4.97
C LEU A 595 -18.47 -17.06 3.54
N SER A 596 -17.92 -16.40 2.51
CA SER A 596 -18.11 -16.79 1.11
C SER A 596 -17.57 -18.19 0.84
N ASN A 597 -16.37 -18.50 1.32
CA ASN A 597 -15.75 -19.81 1.15
C ASN A 597 -16.59 -20.89 1.83
N ILE A 598 -17.05 -20.65 3.07
CA ILE A 598 -17.91 -21.58 3.81
C ILE A 598 -19.24 -21.80 3.10
N THR A 599 -19.86 -20.74 2.58
CA THR A 599 -21.10 -20.84 1.79
C THR A 599 -20.89 -21.68 0.52
N VAL A 600 -19.78 -21.43 -0.19
CA VAL A 600 -19.39 -22.20 -1.38
C VAL A 600 -19.08 -23.65 -1.01
N TYR A 601 -18.44 -23.93 0.12
CA TYR A 601 -18.21 -25.29 0.60
C TYR A 601 -19.53 -26.00 0.80
N ILE A 602 -20.43 -25.45 1.63
CA ILE A 602 -21.73 -26.07 1.93
C ILE A 602 -22.52 -26.35 0.64
N ALA A 603 -22.60 -25.37 -0.26
CA ALA A 603 -23.27 -25.53 -1.55
C ALA A 603 -22.58 -26.57 -2.45
N GLY A 604 -21.26 -26.53 -2.54
CA GLY A 604 -20.50 -27.46 -3.37
C GLY A 604 -20.54 -28.89 -2.87
N ILE A 605 -20.58 -29.09 -1.56
CA ILE A 605 -20.77 -30.40 -0.96
C ILE A 605 -22.13 -30.97 -1.34
N TYR A 606 -23.18 -30.17 -1.23
CA TYR A 606 -24.53 -30.58 -1.64
C TYR A 606 -24.56 -31.04 -3.10
N PHE A 607 -23.96 -30.27 -4.01
CA PHE A 607 -23.87 -30.63 -5.43
C PHE A 607 -22.93 -31.81 -5.71
N LEU A 608 -21.89 -32.01 -4.91
CA LEU A 608 -20.96 -33.13 -5.06
C LEU A 608 -21.60 -34.44 -4.60
N ILE A 609 -22.35 -34.44 -3.48
CA ILE A 609 -23.14 -35.59 -3.03
C ILE A 609 -24.23 -35.94 -4.06
N ALA A 610 -24.84 -34.92 -4.68
CA ALA A 610 -25.79 -35.09 -5.76
C ALA A 610 -25.15 -35.56 -7.09
N ASN A 611 -23.82 -35.72 -7.15
CA ASN A 611 -23.04 -36.01 -8.36
C ASN A 611 -23.24 -35.01 -9.52
N GLU A 612 -23.60 -33.76 -9.20
CA GLU A 612 -23.82 -32.69 -10.19
C GLU A 612 -22.53 -31.92 -10.52
N ILE A 613 -21.53 -31.98 -9.65
CA ILE A 613 -20.20 -31.36 -9.86
C ILE A 613 -19.08 -32.29 -9.41
N HIS A 614 -17.87 -32.07 -9.94
CA HIS A 614 -16.66 -32.75 -9.48
C HIS A 614 -15.89 -31.94 -8.42
N LEU A 615 -15.00 -32.58 -7.66
CA LEU A 615 -14.23 -31.92 -6.59
C LEU A 615 -13.34 -30.78 -7.13
N GLY A 616 -12.75 -30.97 -8.30
CA GLY A 616 -11.96 -29.96 -9.00
C GLY A 616 -12.77 -28.74 -9.41
N THR A 617 -14.06 -28.92 -9.73
CA THR A 617 -14.98 -27.80 -10.00
C THR A 617 -15.16 -26.94 -8.75
N LEU A 618 -15.40 -27.59 -7.61
CA LEU A 618 -15.48 -26.90 -6.31
C LEU A 618 -14.17 -26.15 -6.00
N LEU A 619 -13.01 -26.81 -6.14
CA LEU A 619 -11.70 -26.19 -5.92
C LEU A 619 -11.49 -24.94 -6.79
N ALA A 620 -11.81 -25.02 -8.08
CA ALA A 620 -11.69 -23.88 -8.98
C ALA A 620 -12.54 -22.69 -8.51
N ILE A 621 -13.78 -22.93 -8.05
CA ILE A 621 -14.68 -21.88 -7.56
C ILE A 621 -14.14 -21.24 -6.27
N ILE A 622 -13.57 -22.03 -5.36
CA ILE A 622 -12.95 -21.51 -4.14
C ILE A 622 -11.77 -20.59 -4.48
N MET A 623 -10.91 -21.03 -5.39
CA MET A 623 -9.78 -20.21 -5.89
C MET A 623 -10.28 -18.93 -6.58
N TYR A 624 -11.37 -19.00 -7.35
CA TYR A 624 -12.01 -17.82 -7.93
C TYR A 624 -12.51 -16.84 -6.87
N GLY A 625 -13.15 -17.34 -5.82
CA GLY A 625 -13.56 -16.54 -4.67
C GLY A 625 -12.41 -15.75 -4.05
N GLN A 626 -11.26 -16.39 -3.87
CA GLN A 626 -10.05 -15.74 -3.34
C GLN A 626 -9.57 -14.59 -4.25
N LEU A 627 -9.64 -14.75 -5.57
CA LEU A 627 -9.24 -13.72 -6.54
C LEU A 627 -10.14 -12.47 -6.50
N LEU A 628 -11.41 -12.60 -6.13
CA LEU A 628 -12.37 -11.48 -6.10
C LEU A 628 -12.16 -10.50 -4.94
N THR A 629 -11.44 -10.92 -3.90
CA THR A 629 -11.35 -10.15 -2.65
C THR A 629 -10.51 -8.89 -2.78
N ASN A 630 -9.25 -9.06 -3.16
CA ASN A 630 -8.27 -7.97 -3.23
C ASN A 630 -8.71 -6.84 -4.18
N PRO A 631 -9.32 -7.13 -5.35
CA PRO A 631 -9.86 -6.11 -6.23
C PRO A 631 -10.88 -5.19 -5.58
N ILE A 632 -11.84 -5.73 -4.82
CA ILE A 632 -12.90 -4.93 -4.19
C ILE A 632 -12.27 -3.97 -3.17
N LYS A 633 -11.34 -4.48 -2.34
CA LYS A 633 -10.62 -3.68 -1.36
C LYS A 633 -9.80 -2.56 -2.02
N LYS A 634 -9.12 -2.85 -3.12
CA LYS A 634 -8.34 -1.87 -3.89
C LYS A 634 -9.21 -0.81 -4.56
N LEU A 635 -10.37 -1.19 -5.10
CA LEU A 635 -11.30 -0.24 -5.70
C LEU A 635 -11.86 0.73 -4.66
N SER A 636 -12.19 0.23 -3.46
CA SER A 636 -12.68 1.07 -2.36
C SER A 636 -11.67 2.17 -1.95
N THR A 637 -10.37 1.89 -1.96
CA THR A 637 -9.33 2.88 -1.65
C THR A 637 -8.88 3.71 -2.86
N SER A 638 -9.25 3.31 -4.07
CA SER A 638 -8.84 3.99 -5.31
C SER A 638 -9.61 5.30 -5.56
N MET A 639 -10.81 5.45 -5.00
CA MET A 639 -11.64 6.65 -5.19
C MET A 639 -10.93 7.93 -4.74
N ASP A 640 -10.31 7.92 -3.56
CA ASP A 640 -9.54 9.06 -3.06
C ASP A 640 -8.34 9.38 -3.96
N SER A 641 -7.72 8.36 -4.56
CA SER A 641 -6.60 8.55 -5.48
C SER A 641 -7.03 9.23 -6.78
N ILE A 642 -8.21 8.89 -7.31
CA ILE A 642 -8.79 9.54 -8.49
C ILE A 642 -9.11 11.00 -8.18
N GLU A 643 -9.81 11.26 -7.07
CA GLU A 643 -10.18 12.62 -6.67
C GLU A 643 -8.96 13.51 -6.43
N THR A 644 -7.96 12.99 -5.70
CA THR A 644 -6.72 13.70 -5.42
C THR A 644 -5.97 14.01 -6.71
N ALA A 645 -5.86 13.04 -7.62
CA ALA A 645 -5.21 13.24 -8.91
C ALA A 645 -5.92 14.27 -9.78
N PHE A 646 -7.25 14.21 -9.88
CA PHE A 646 -8.02 15.19 -10.65
C PHE A 646 -7.95 16.59 -10.05
N SER A 647 -7.91 16.70 -8.72
CA SER A 647 -7.68 17.96 -8.02
C SER A 647 -6.28 18.53 -8.32
N SER A 648 -5.24 17.70 -8.30
CA SER A 648 -3.87 18.09 -8.68
C SER A 648 -3.76 18.50 -10.15
N ILE A 649 -4.41 17.78 -11.08
CA ILE A 649 -4.45 18.15 -12.50
C ILE A 649 -5.09 19.52 -12.68
N LYS A 650 -6.22 19.80 -12.02
CA LYS A 650 -6.87 21.12 -12.10
C LYS A 650 -5.93 22.25 -11.70
N ARG A 651 -5.27 22.11 -10.54
CA ARG A 651 -4.33 23.13 -10.03
C ARG A 651 -3.14 23.36 -10.96
N ILE A 652 -2.51 22.29 -11.45
CA ILE A 652 -1.39 22.40 -12.38
C ILE A 652 -1.81 23.05 -13.69
N PHE A 653 -2.95 22.65 -14.25
CA PHE A 653 -3.42 23.24 -15.50
C PHE A 653 -3.90 24.67 -15.36
N ALA A 654 -4.41 25.07 -14.20
CA ALA A 654 -4.75 26.45 -13.98
C ALA A 654 -3.50 27.37 -13.98
N ILE A 655 -2.32 26.85 -13.64
CA ILE A 655 -1.03 27.55 -13.83
C ILE A 655 -0.62 27.54 -15.32
N ILE A 656 -0.68 26.37 -15.98
CA ILE A 656 -0.27 26.21 -17.40
C ILE A 656 -1.15 27.05 -18.34
N ASP A 657 -2.45 27.04 -18.10
CA ASP A 657 -3.46 27.72 -18.92
C ASP A 657 -3.56 29.22 -18.55
N TYR A 658 -2.90 29.68 -17.47
CA TYR A 658 -2.90 31.08 -17.05
C TYR A 658 -2.43 32.00 -18.19
N GLN A 659 -3.23 32.99 -18.55
CA GLN A 659 -2.85 34.04 -19.48
C GLN A 659 -2.83 35.35 -18.71
N LYS A 660 -1.74 36.12 -18.84
CA LYS A 660 -1.65 37.44 -18.24
C LYS A 660 -2.72 38.32 -18.89
N GLU A 661 -3.67 38.85 -18.11
CA GLU A 661 -4.58 39.87 -18.61
C GLU A 661 -3.75 41.06 -19.11
N LYS A 662 -4.09 41.55 -20.31
CA LYS A 662 -3.31 42.56 -21.05
C LYS A 662 -3.43 43.94 -20.45
#